data_AF-A0A3M7N444-F1
#
_entry.id   AF-A0A3M7N444-F1
#
_cell.length_a   1.000
_cell.length_b   1.000
_cell.length_c   1.000
_cell.angle_alpha   90.00
_cell.angle_beta   90.00
_cell.angle_gamma   90.00
#
_symmetry.space_group_name_H-M   'P 1'
#
loop_
_entity.id
_entity.type
_entity.pdbx_description
1 polymer ?
#
loop_
_entity_poly.entity_id
_entity_poly.type
_entity_poly.pdbx_seq_one_letter_code
_entity_poly.pdbx_strand_id
1 'polypeptide(L)'
;MLWRDLKAWQIYGANTDVGKTIVSTVLCKALQRRAPNAATLYLKPVSTGPLDEADDHHIAKYAPGVISKCISQFSIPVSPHLAAQIDGPASKVMDPSYLFKLGGIGTSISAFESLHLRGYDIDSVVLFDDPAWGNAGYLQEHFAKHNIETTSLPLPPPRQADSRSDEQALNDYYESCVASPAIGSLIDLLNTKHFSRVSKLTSLPSLAESIIWHPFRQHGIPHNIIAIDSAYNDHFEAYNQASDVNFIHQSNSAVAATGFAHPPPQPSRPLTTPLFDASASWWTQGLGHGNPDLSLTAAYASGRYGHVMFAHSVHAPALDLCYNLLSTLRNPRLARVFFSDNGSTGMEVAVKMALRAACQRYGWKKDDGENPVGVLGLKGSYHGDTIGVMNCSEPSVYNEKVDWYKPWGYWFDPPQVLMKDGQWTITIPDSFATDNSHVGSTLTFPSLASIFDYSSRPDHAAFYKSYITSTLHRLVHEQNRRFGALILEPIIMGAGGQIFVDPLFQRTLITTIRENASLIQPGSAQPDTPDISQQTNWSGLPFIADEVFTGLYRLGRPSPAIFDAFLSDSKTDALLHGHSYTAHPIGCSVANKSLDTMARISTESAAWRGHQGKWKSGAQQSTQPGAELFSFFSPQFLHTLSKHPLIHGCWALGSVLAMTLQAGGGDGGGYSSDVTAGLQAQLLATLDSEGRGIHSRVLGDVLYIMCSLITDESEVRSLEKQVIEALNQEMRGATQ
;
A
#
# COMPACT_ATOMS: atom_id res chain seq x y z
N MET A 1 -16.73 -8.38 -4.51
CA MET A 1 -18.08 -8.51 -3.91
C MET A 1 -18.49 -9.97 -3.69
N LEU A 2 -18.50 -10.41 -2.43
CA LEU A 2 -19.09 -11.69 -1.99
C LEU A 2 -20.53 -11.47 -1.50
N TRP A 3 -21.41 -12.46 -1.65
CA TRP A 3 -22.81 -12.40 -1.20
C TRP A 3 -23.15 -13.64 -0.36
N ARG A 4 -24.13 -13.52 0.56
CA ARG A 4 -24.62 -14.68 1.33
C ARG A 4 -25.43 -15.63 0.45
N ASP A 5 -26.38 -15.06 -0.30
CA ASP A 5 -27.40 -15.85 -1.00
C ASP A 5 -27.14 -15.96 -2.51
N LEU A 6 -26.35 -15.07 -3.09
CA LEU A 6 -25.90 -15.16 -4.48
C LEU A 6 -24.60 -15.94 -4.56
N LYS A 7 -24.64 -17.07 -5.26
CA LYS A 7 -23.48 -17.91 -5.53
C LYS A 7 -23.02 -17.65 -6.96
N ALA A 8 -21.77 -17.25 -7.12
CA ALA A 8 -21.22 -16.88 -8.41
C ALA A 8 -19.90 -17.62 -8.62
N TRP A 9 -19.79 -18.30 -9.76
CA TRP A 9 -18.58 -19.01 -10.17
C TRP A 9 -18.17 -18.58 -11.57
N GLN A 10 -16.87 -18.45 -11.77
CA GLN A 10 -16.29 -18.18 -13.07
C GLN A 10 -15.76 -19.47 -13.67
N ILE A 11 -16.21 -19.80 -14.89
CA ILE A 11 -15.78 -21.00 -15.60
C ILE A 11 -14.61 -20.63 -16.50
N TYR A 12 -13.42 -21.11 -16.12
CA TYR A 12 -12.21 -20.98 -16.90
C TYR A 12 -12.04 -22.20 -17.82
N GLY A 13 -11.37 -22.01 -18.95
CA GLY A 13 -10.95 -23.12 -19.81
C GLY A 13 -9.45 -23.02 -20.03
N ALA A 14 -8.75 -24.15 -19.90
CA ALA A 14 -7.31 -24.22 -20.12
C ALA A 14 -6.92 -23.80 -21.56
N ASN A 15 -7.83 -23.97 -22.52
CA ASN A 15 -7.67 -23.51 -23.90
C ASN A 15 -9.04 -23.18 -24.56
N THR A 16 -9.01 -22.82 -25.84
CA THR A 16 -10.19 -22.90 -26.73
C THR A 16 -10.59 -24.35 -26.96
N ASP A 17 -11.86 -24.59 -27.28
CA ASP A 17 -12.40 -25.93 -27.61
C ASP A 17 -12.27 -27.02 -26.51
N VAL A 18 -12.05 -26.61 -25.26
CA VAL A 18 -12.04 -27.53 -24.09
C VAL A 18 -13.45 -27.77 -23.52
N GLY A 19 -14.51 -27.43 -24.25
CA GLY A 19 -15.90 -27.67 -23.86
C GLY A 19 -16.45 -26.78 -22.73
N LYS A 20 -15.96 -25.54 -22.55
CA LYS A 20 -16.49 -24.58 -21.55
C LYS A 20 -18.01 -24.42 -21.63
N THR A 21 -18.55 -24.28 -22.83
CA THR A 21 -19.99 -24.10 -23.08
C THR A 21 -20.75 -25.36 -22.72
N ILE A 22 -20.22 -26.55 -23.06
CA ILE A 22 -20.79 -27.84 -22.68
C ILE A 22 -20.89 -27.97 -21.15
N VAL A 23 -19.80 -27.70 -20.43
CA VAL A 23 -19.76 -27.75 -18.96
C VAL A 23 -20.74 -26.74 -18.35
N SER A 24 -20.78 -25.52 -18.91
CA SER A 24 -21.71 -24.47 -18.49
C SER A 24 -23.17 -24.92 -18.64
N THR A 25 -23.54 -25.52 -19.77
CA THR A 25 -24.88 -26.05 -20.02
C THR A 25 -25.25 -27.15 -19.01
N VAL A 26 -24.34 -28.10 -18.77
CA VAL A 26 -24.55 -29.18 -17.78
C VAL A 26 -24.82 -28.60 -16.39
N LEU A 27 -23.97 -27.67 -15.95
CA LEU A 27 -24.11 -27.01 -14.63
C LEU A 27 -25.42 -26.23 -14.54
N CYS A 28 -25.76 -25.43 -15.55
CA CYS A 28 -26.99 -24.66 -15.57
C CYS A 28 -28.24 -25.56 -15.49
N LYS A 29 -28.32 -26.61 -16.30
CA LYS A 29 -29.45 -27.57 -16.24
C LYS A 29 -29.52 -28.28 -14.89
N ALA A 30 -28.38 -28.68 -14.34
CA ALA A 30 -28.33 -29.35 -13.05
C ALA A 30 -28.74 -28.43 -11.89
N LEU A 31 -28.33 -27.16 -11.91
CA LEU A 31 -28.76 -26.15 -10.92
C LEU A 31 -30.28 -25.91 -10.98
N GLN A 32 -30.85 -25.74 -12.18
CA GLN A 32 -32.31 -25.59 -12.34
C GLN A 32 -33.08 -26.78 -11.78
N ARG A 33 -32.60 -28.01 -12.00
CA ARG A 33 -33.25 -29.22 -11.47
C ARG A 33 -33.20 -29.30 -9.96
N ARG A 34 -32.05 -28.97 -9.37
CA ARG A 34 -31.82 -29.09 -7.94
C ARG A 34 -32.47 -27.95 -7.15
N ALA A 35 -32.63 -26.78 -7.77
CA ALA A 35 -33.23 -25.60 -7.15
C ALA A 35 -34.22 -24.93 -8.12
N PRO A 36 -35.38 -25.55 -8.40
CA PRO A 36 -36.34 -25.06 -9.41
C PRO A 36 -36.94 -23.68 -9.06
N ASN A 37 -36.90 -23.29 -7.79
CA ASN A 37 -37.37 -21.99 -7.30
C ASN A 37 -36.28 -20.91 -7.28
N ALA A 38 -35.02 -21.26 -7.61
CA ALA A 38 -33.91 -20.32 -7.66
C ALA A 38 -33.63 -19.91 -9.12
N ALA A 39 -33.43 -18.61 -9.34
CA ALA A 39 -33.01 -18.12 -10.65
C ALA A 39 -31.56 -18.57 -10.93
N THR A 40 -31.34 -19.14 -12.11
CA THR A 40 -29.99 -19.45 -12.62
C THR A 40 -29.65 -18.45 -13.71
N LEU A 41 -28.53 -17.73 -13.54
CA LEU A 41 -28.02 -16.75 -14.49
C LEU A 41 -26.75 -17.30 -15.15
N TYR A 42 -26.71 -17.30 -16.47
CA TYR A 42 -25.51 -17.46 -17.26
C TYR A 42 -25.11 -16.11 -17.85
N LEU A 43 -23.88 -15.67 -17.55
CA LEU A 43 -23.33 -14.43 -18.05
C LEU A 43 -22.12 -14.73 -18.94
N LYS A 44 -22.17 -14.26 -20.19
CA LYS A 44 -21.05 -14.27 -21.12
C LYS A 44 -20.57 -12.84 -21.35
N PRO A 45 -19.54 -12.36 -20.62
CA PRO A 45 -19.13 -10.97 -20.74
C PRO A 45 -18.71 -10.60 -22.16
N VAL A 46 -17.96 -11.48 -22.83
CA VAL A 46 -17.47 -11.24 -24.19
C VAL A 46 -17.63 -12.49 -25.03
N SER A 47 -18.24 -12.35 -26.20
CA SER A 47 -18.44 -13.39 -27.20
C SER A 47 -17.97 -12.90 -28.57
N THR A 48 -17.47 -13.82 -29.39
CA THR A 48 -16.84 -13.53 -30.69
C THR A 48 -17.31 -14.56 -31.70
N GLY A 49 -17.64 -14.13 -32.92
CA GLY A 49 -18.17 -14.99 -33.97
C GLY A 49 -19.66 -14.76 -34.22
N PRO A 50 -20.27 -15.57 -35.08
CA PRO A 50 -21.65 -15.38 -35.48
C PRO A 50 -22.63 -15.75 -34.35
N LEU A 51 -23.82 -15.13 -34.34
CA LEU A 51 -24.80 -15.24 -33.25
C LEU A 51 -25.36 -16.66 -33.08
N ASP A 52 -25.40 -17.46 -34.14
CA ASP A 52 -25.83 -18.86 -34.10
C ASP A 52 -24.82 -19.79 -33.42
N GLU A 53 -23.57 -19.34 -33.25
CA GLU A 53 -22.52 -20.02 -32.49
C GLU A 53 -22.30 -19.41 -31.09
N ALA A 54 -23.10 -18.40 -30.72
CA ALA A 54 -22.93 -17.70 -29.45
C ALA A 54 -23.31 -18.59 -28.25
N ASP A 55 -22.45 -18.59 -27.22
CA ASP A 55 -22.61 -19.45 -26.04
C ASP A 55 -23.93 -19.20 -25.31
N ASP A 56 -24.38 -17.94 -25.23
CA ASP A 56 -25.61 -17.56 -24.55
C ASP A 56 -26.86 -18.06 -25.30
N HIS A 57 -26.81 -18.11 -26.63
CA HIS A 57 -27.84 -18.75 -27.46
C HIS A 57 -27.83 -20.27 -27.30
N HIS A 58 -26.64 -20.89 -27.24
CA HIS A 58 -26.50 -22.32 -26.96
C HIS A 58 -27.11 -22.68 -25.61
N ILE A 59 -26.82 -21.90 -24.56
CA ILE A 59 -27.40 -22.08 -23.23
C ILE A 59 -28.93 -21.91 -23.27
N ALA A 60 -29.44 -20.87 -23.93
CA ALA A 60 -30.88 -20.64 -24.06
C ALA A 60 -31.61 -21.80 -24.77
N LYS A 61 -30.94 -22.43 -25.74
CA LYS A 61 -31.45 -23.58 -26.49
C LYS A 61 -31.54 -24.85 -25.62
N TYR A 62 -30.45 -25.20 -24.92
CA TYR A 62 -30.34 -26.51 -24.25
C TYR A 62 -30.70 -26.49 -22.75
N ALA A 63 -30.74 -25.31 -22.12
CA ALA A 63 -31.15 -25.10 -20.73
C ALA A 63 -32.28 -24.05 -20.66
N PRO A 64 -33.47 -24.35 -21.23
CA PRO A 64 -34.58 -23.41 -21.25
C PRO A 64 -34.98 -23.04 -19.82
N GLY A 65 -35.09 -21.74 -19.54
CA GLY A 65 -35.37 -21.17 -18.21
C GLY A 65 -34.14 -20.63 -17.47
N VAL A 66 -32.93 -20.80 -18.00
CA VAL A 66 -31.74 -20.07 -17.55
C VAL A 66 -31.84 -18.65 -18.09
N ILE A 67 -31.60 -17.66 -17.24
CA ILE A 67 -31.45 -16.29 -17.69
C ILE A 67 -30.07 -16.21 -18.33
N SER A 68 -29.99 -16.07 -19.64
CA SER A 68 -28.73 -16.04 -20.39
C SER A 68 -28.49 -14.63 -20.93
N LYS A 69 -27.29 -14.08 -20.72
CA LYS A 69 -26.96 -12.72 -21.16
C LYS A 69 -25.53 -12.63 -21.69
N CYS A 70 -25.38 -12.13 -22.91
CA CYS A 70 -24.11 -11.61 -23.41
C CYS A 70 -24.00 -10.10 -23.11
N ILE A 71 -22.85 -9.62 -22.63
CA ILE A 71 -22.60 -8.18 -22.43
C ILE A 71 -22.07 -7.53 -23.71
N SER A 72 -21.13 -8.20 -24.39
CA SER A 72 -20.53 -7.70 -25.63
C SER A 72 -20.32 -8.83 -26.64
N GLN A 73 -20.90 -8.69 -27.83
CA GLN A 73 -20.77 -9.62 -28.94
C GLN A 73 -20.00 -8.95 -30.08
N PHE A 74 -18.96 -9.62 -30.56
CA PHE A 74 -18.23 -9.24 -31.77
C PHE A 74 -18.55 -10.23 -32.90
N SER A 75 -18.55 -9.74 -34.14
CA SER A 75 -19.01 -10.53 -35.29
C SER A 75 -17.98 -11.54 -35.80
N ILE A 76 -16.70 -11.27 -35.55
CA ILE A 76 -15.59 -12.04 -36.12
C ILE A 76 -15.14 -13.13 -35.12
N PRO A 77 -14.99 -14.39 -35.55
CA PRO A 77 -14.60 -15.52 -34.69
C PRO A 77 -13.08 -15.54 -34.46
N VAL A 78 -12.54 -14.47 -33.88
CA VAL A 78 -11.15 -14.35 -33.46
C VAL A 78 -11.09 -13.97 -31.98
N SER A 79 -9.91 -14.01 -31.36
CA SER A 79 -9.76 -13.59 -29.97
C SER A 79 -10.29 -12.16 -29.75
N PRO A 80 -10.93 -11.85 -28.59
CA PRO A 80 -11.60 -10.58 -28.37
C PRO A 80 -10.79 -9.30 -28.64
N HIS A 81 -9.48 -9.31 -28.37
CA HIS A 81 -8.63 -8.14 -28.63
C HIS A 81 -8.49 -7.83 -30.13
N LEU A 82 -8.41 -8.87 -30.98
CA LEU A 82 -8.43 -8.71 -32.43
C LEU A 82 -9.82 -8.32 -32.90
N ALA A 83 -10.87 -8.97 -32.39
CA ALA A 83 -12.24 -8.67 -32.78
C ALA A 83 -12.60 -7.20 -32.49
N ALA A 84 -12.22 -6.69 -31.31
CA ALA A 84 -12.42 -5.29 -30.92
C ALA A 84 -11.62 -4.30 -31.80
N GLN A 85 -10.47 -4.70 -32.35
CA GLN A 85 -9.70 -3.87 -33.29
C GLN A 85 -10.29 -3.90 -34.71
N ILE A 86 -10.73 -5.08 -35.16
CA ILE A 86 -11.20 -5.30 -36.53
C ILE A 86 -12.64 -4.81 -36.73
N ASP A 87 -13.49 -4.84 -35.70
CA ASP A 87 -14.85 -4.29 -35.75
C ASP A 87 -14.86 -2.72 -35.67
N GLY A 88 -13.67 -2.06 -35.60
CA GLY A 88 -13.45 -0.63 -35.92
C GLY A 88 -13.02 -0.39 -37.39
N PRO A 89 -12.87 0.85 -37.91
CA PRO A 89 -12.92 1.16 -39.36
C PRO A 89 -11.75 0.67 -40.24
N ALA A 90 -10.99 -0.36 -39.88
CA ALA A 90 -10.00 -0.96 -40.77
C ALA A 90 -9.93 -2.49 -40.64
N SER A 91 -10.47 -3.14 -41.67
CA SER A 91 -10.54 -4.59 -41.88
C SER A 91 -9.19 -5.29 -42.03
N LYS A 92 -9.08 -6.53 -41.53
CA LYS A 92 -8.48 -7.67 -42.23
C LYS A 92 -8.86 -9.00 -41.56
N VAL A 93 -9.25 -9.97 -42.38
CA VAL A 93 -9.63 -11.35 -42.00
C VAL A 93 -8.36 -12.23 -42.01
N MET A 94 -8.20 -13.07 -40.99
CA MET A 94 -7.23 -14.18 -40.97
C MET A 94 -7.96 -15.52 -40.74
N ASP A 95 -7.43 -16.55 -41.39
CA ASP A 95 -7.87 -17.95 -41.40
C ASP A 95 -7.33 -18.71 -40.17
N PRO A 96 -8.17 -19.39 -39.35
CA PRO A 96 -7.71 -20.18 -38.22
C PRO A 96 -7.77 -21.68 -38.52
N SER A 97 -6.63 -22.29 -38.81
CA SER A 97 -6.45 -23.74 -38.70
C SER A 97 -5.21 -24.08 -37.88
N TYR A 98 -5.36 -24.29 -36.56
CA TYR A 98 -4.34 -24.96 -35.75
C TYR A 98 -4.92 -25.83 -34.60
N LEU A 99 -4.65 -27.13 -34.74
CA LEU A 99 -4.56 -28.25 -33.79
C LEU A 99 -4.45 -27.94 -32.29
N PHE A 100 -5.15 -28.70 -31.41
CA PHE A 100 -4.58 -29.25 -30.15
C PHE A 100 -5.43 -30.41 -29.56
N LYS A 101 -4.91 -31.66 -29.58
CA LYS A 101 -5.34 -32.77 -28.69
C LYS A 101 -4.16 -33.58 -28.07
N LEU A 102 -2.92 -33.09 -28.18
CA LEU A 102 -1.75 -33.57 -27.44
C LEU A 102 -1.23 -32.40 -26.56
N GLY A 103 -1.07 -32.58 -25.24
CA GLY A 103 -0.57 -31.54 -24.32
C GLY A 103 -1.53 -31.05 -23.22
N GLY A 104 -2.75 -31.60 -23.15
CA GLY A 104 -3.80 -31.14 -22.22
C GLY A 104 -3.42 -31.14 -20.73
N ILE A 105 -2.53 -32.04 -20.28
CA ILE A 105 -2.00 -32.05 -18.91
C ILE A 105 -1.25 -30.75 -18.61
N GLY A 106 -0.24 -30.41 -19.42
CA GLY A 106 0.59 -29.22 -19.22
C GLY A 106 -0.23 -27.94 -19.30
N THR A 107 -1.12 -27.83 -20.28
CA THR A 107 -2.00 -26.66 -20.42
C THR A 107 -2.92 -26.47 -19.22
N SER A 108 -3.46 -27.56 -18.65
CA SER A 108 -4.35 -27.47 -17.48
C SER A 108 -3.60 -27.04 -16.22
N ILE A 109 -2.40 -27.59 -16.00
CA ILE A 109 -1.54 -27.21 -14.87
C ILE A 109 -1.11 -25.75 -14.99
N SER A 110 -0.62 -25.31 -16.15
CA SER A 110 -0.21 -23.92 -16.36
C SER A 110 -1.37 -22.92 -16.24
N ALA A 111 -2.58 -23.30 -16.65
CA ALA A 111 -3.76 -22.48 -16.45
C ALA A 111 -4.09 -22.33 -14.95
N PHE A 112 -4.06 -23.44 -14.19
CA PHE A 112 -4.22 -23.41 -12.74
C PHE A 112 -3.16 -22.52 -12.07
N GLU A 113 -1.88 -22.74 -12.34
CA GLU A 113 -0.78 -21.96 -11.76
C GLU A 113 -0.93 -20.47 -12.08
N SER A 114 -1.35 -20.14 -13.30
CA SER A 114 -1.59 -18.76 -13.72
C SER A 114 -2.73 -18.07 -12.97
N LEU A 115 -3.81 -18.80 -12.68
CA LEU A 115 -4.94 -18.31 -11.88
C LEU A 115 -4.54 -18.17 -10.41
N HIS A 116 -3.85 -19.18 -9.87
CA HIS A 116 -3.41 -19.18 -8.49
C HIS A 116 -2.42 -18.04 -8.19
N LEU A 117 -1.46 -17.79 -9.09
CA LEU A 117 -0.53 -16.66 -9.00
C LEU A 117 -1.21 -15.27 -9.05
N ARG A 118 -2.47 -15.22 -9.51
CA ARG A 118 -3.30 -14.01 -9.55
C ARG A 118 -4.28 -13.94 -8.36
N GLY A 119 -4.18 -14.86 -7.41
CA GLY A 119 -5.00 -14.86 -6.20
C GLY A 119 -6.40 -15.46 -6.37
N TYR A 120 -6.66 -16.21 -7.45
CA TYR A 120 -7.93 -16.90 -7.60
C TYR A 120 -7.94 -18.23 -6.83
N ASP A 121 -9.05 -18.48 -6.13
CA ASP A 121 -9.39 -19.79 -5.60
C ASP A 121 -10.02 -20.66 -6.70
N ILE A 122 -9.53 -21.91 -6.83
CA ILE A 122 -10.09 -22.90 -7.75
C ILE A 122 -10.80 -23.98 -6.93
N ASP A 123 -12.14 -23.97 -6.98
CA ASP A 123 -12.95 -24.90 -6.19
C ASP A 123 -12.91 -26.33 -6.74
N SER A 124 -12.84 -26.49 -8.07
CA SER A 124 -12.82 -27.79 -8.75
C SER A 124 -12.28 -27.68 -10.18
N VAL A 125 -11.81 -28.81 -10.73
CA VAL A 125 -11.41 -28.95 -12.13
C VAL A 125 -12.30 -29.99 -12.82
N VAL A 126 -13.00 -29.58 -13.88
CA VAL A 126 -13.83 -30.49 -14.68
C VAL A 126 -13.05 -30.98 -15.89
N LEU A 127 -13.01 -32.29 -16.09
CA LEU A 127 -12.23 -32.95 -17.14
C LEU A 127 -13.16 -33.82 -17.99
N PHE A 128 -12.94 -33.83 -19.30
CA PHE A 128 -13.55 -34.85 -20.15
C PHE A 128 -12.69 -36.11 -20.09
N ASP A 129 -13.30 -37.23 -19.71
CA ASP A 129 -12.66 -38.54 -19.66
C ASP A 129 -12.53 -39.09 -21.08
N ASP A 130 -11.35 -38.91 -21.65
CA ASP A 130 -10.95 -39.48 -22.94
C ASP A 130 -10.06 -40.71 -22.69
N PRO A 131 -10.58 -41.93 -22.87
CA PRO A 131 -9.83 -43.17 -22.64
C PRO A 131 -8.60 -43.30 -23.54
N ALA A 132 -8.54 -42.57 -24.67
CA ALA A 132 -7.42 -42.64 -25.59
C ALA A 132 -6.14 -42.00 -25.01
N TRP A 133 -6.28 -41.03 -24.09
CA TRP A 133 -5.14 -40.25 -23.59
C TRP A 133 -4.91 -40.39 -22.08
N GLY A 134 -5.92 -40.77 -21.29
CA GLY A 134 -5.77 -41.02 -19.85
C GLY A 134 -5.40 -39.79 -19.00
N ASN A 135 -5.55 -38.57 -19.55
CA ASN A 135 -5.19 -37.32 -18.86
C ASN A 135 -5.95 -37.13 -17.55
N ALA A 136 -7.20 -37.61 -17.48
CA ALA A 136 -8.08 -37.43 -16.33
C ALA A 136 -7.48 -38.03 -15.05
N GLY A 137 -6.93 -39.24 -15.12
CA GLY A 137 -6.32 -39.91 -13.96
C GLY A 137 -5.07 -39.18 -13.44
N TYR A 138 -4.19 -38.71 -14.34
CA TYR A 138 -3.00 -37.96 -13.94
C TYR A 138 -3.37 -36.61 -13.29
N LEU A 139 -4.29 -35.87 -13.91
CA LEU A 139 -4.71 -34.56 -13.39
C LEU A 139 -5.45 -34.70 -12.06
N GLN A 140 -6.23 -35.75 -11.86
CA GLN A 140 -6.85 -36.05 -10.57
C GLN A 140 -5.80 -36.20 -9.46
N GLU A 141 -4.74 -36.99 -9.67
CA GLU A 141 -3.67 -37.15 -8.68
C GLU A 141 -2.90 -35.85 -8.45
N HIS A 142 -2.66 -35.08 -9.52
CA HIS A 142 -1.98 -33.79 -9.44
C HIS A 142 -2.78 -32.78 -8.60
N PHE A 143 -4.05 -32.54 -8.91
CA PHE A 143 -4.89 -31.56 -8.24
C PHE A 143 -5.24 -31.95 -6.80
N ALA A 144 -5.27 -33.25 -6.47
CA ALA A 144 -5.41 -33.72 -5.10
C ALA A 144 -4.28 -33.20 -4.18
N LYS A 145 -3.05 -33.04 -4.69
CA LYS A 145 -1.92 -32.47 -3.94
C LYS A 145 -2.14 -31.00 -3.54
N HIS A 146 -3.04 -30.32 -4.24
CA HIS A 146 -3.45 -28.93 -3.97
C HIS A 146 -4.81 -28.84 -3.26
N ASN A 147 -5.37 -29.95 -2.79
CA ASN A 147 -6.72 -30.03 -2.20
C ASN A 147 -7.84 -29.55 -3.14
N ILE A 148 -7.68 -29.80 -4.45
CA ILE A 148 -8.67 -29.47 -5.48
C ILE A 148 -9.29 -30.77 -6.00
N GLU A 149 -10.62 -30.88 -5.90
CA GLU A 149 -11.35 -32.04 -6.37
C GLU A 149 -11.57 -31.95 -7.89
N THR A 150 -11.39 -33.07 -8.60
CA THR A 150 -11.64 -33.17 -10.03
C THR A 150 -12.94 -33.90 -10.34
N THR A 151 -13.73 -33.38 -11.28
CA THR A 151 -14.95 -34.05 -11.76
C THR A 151 -14.78 -34.48 -13.21
N SER A 152 -14.96 -35.78 -13.48
CA SER A 152 -14.88 -36.32 -14.83
C SER A 152 -16.26 -36.37 -15.52
N LEU A 153 -16.31 -35.97 -16.79
CA LEU A 153 -17.47 -36.07 -17.67
C LEU A 153 -17.17 -36.97 -18.87
N PRO A 154 -18.14 -37.73 -19.38
CA PRO A 154 -17.96 -38.44 -20.64
C PRO A 154 -17.74 -37.45 -21.79
N LEU A 155 -17.06 -37.88 -22.86
CA LEU A 155 -16.92 -37.05 -24.06
C LEU A 155 -18.30 -36.72 -24.69
N PRO A 156 -18.51 -35.48 -25.18
CA PRO A 156 -19.71 -35.16 -25.93
C PRO A 156 -19.80 -36.00 -27.22
N PRO A 157 -21.03 -36.28 -27.72
CA PRO A 157 -21.20 -37.07 -28.92
C PRO A 157 -20.60 -36.37 -30.14
N PRO A 158 -20.12 -37.13 -31.16
CA PRO A 158 -19.68 -36.54 -32.41
C PRO A 158 -20.85 -35.84 -33.12
N ARG A 159 -20.54 -34.74 -33.82
CA ARG A 159 -21.53 -33.96 -34.56
C ARG A 159 -22.24 -34.82 -35.62
N GLN A 160 -23.56 -34.79 -35.63
CA GLN A 160 -24.39 -35.51 -36.61
C GLN A 160 -24.64 -34.65 -37.86
N ALA A 161 -24.92 -35.31 -38.99
CA ALA A 161 -25.14 -34.63 -40.27
C ALA A 161 -26.49 -33.91 -40.34
N ASP A 162 -27.53 -34.45 -39.69
CA ASP A 162 -28.86 -33.84 -39.62
C ASP A 162 -29.00 -32.99 -38.34
N SER A 163 -29.45 -31.75 -38.49
CA SER A 163 -29.47 -30.77 -37.40
C SER A 163 -30.40 -31.16 -36.25
N ARG A 164 -31.51 -31.86 -36.53
CA ARG A 164 -32.44 -32.31 -35.47
C ARG A 164 -31.84 -33.50 -34.71
N SER A 165 -31.23 -34.43 -35.43
CA SER A 165 -30.54 -35.56 -34.82
C SER A 165 -29.35 -35.13 -33.96
N ASP A 166 -28.60 -34.11 -34.40
CA ASP A 166 -27.48 -33.51 -33.66
C ASP A 166 -27.95 -32.87 -32.36
N GLU A 167 -29.01 -32.05 -32.46
CA GLU A 167 -29.63 -31.39 -31.31
C GLU A 167 -30.18 -32.40 -30.30
N GLN A 168 -30.86 -33.46 -30.76
CA GLN A 168 -31.37 -34.51 -29.89
C GLN A 168 -30.24 -35.27 -29.21
N ALA A 169 -29.20 -35.68 -29.95
CA ALA A 169 -28.06 -36.40 -29.39
C ALA A 169 -27.33 -35.58 -28.32
N LEU A 170 -27.15 -34.27 -28.55
CA LEU A 170 -26.53 -33.39 -27.58
C LEU A 170 -27.43 -33.14 -26.36
N ASN A 171 -28.75 -33.04 -26.55
CA ASN A 171 -29.68 -32.94 -25.44
C ASN A 171 -29.67 -34.22 -24.59
N ASP A 172 -29.72 -35.41 -25.20
CA ASP A 172 -29.64 -36.70 -24.50
C ASP A 172 -28.32 -36.83 -23.72
N TYR A 173 -27.22 -36.36 -24.30
CA TYR A 173 -25.93 -36.26 -23.61
C TYR A 173 -26.04 -35.37 -22.37
N TYR A 174 -26.60 -34.15 -22.49
CA TYR A 174 -26.78 -33.27 -21.33
C TYR A 174 -27.65 -33.89 -20.24
N GLU A 175 -28.74 -34.54 -20.63
CA GLU A 175 -29.63 -35.26 -19.72
C GLU A 175 -28.88 -36.35 -18.94
N SER A 176 -28.03 -37.12 -19.62
CA SER A 176 -27.21 -38.16 -19.00
C SER A 176 -26.17 -37.59 -18.02
N CYS A 177 -25.49 -36.49 -18.38
CA CYS A 177 -24.51 -35.84 -17.51
C CYS A 177 -25.17 -35.27 -16.26
N VAL A 178 -26.33 -34.61 -16.42
CA VAL A 178 -27.08 -34.01 -15.30
C VAL A 178 -27.61 -35.08 -14.34
N ALA A 179 -27.97 -36.26 -14.86
CA ALA A 179 -28.38 -37.40 -14.04
C ALA A 179 -27.21 -38.12 -13.33
N SER A 180 -25.96 -37.79 -13.69
CA SER A 180 -24.79 -38.45 -13.12
C SER A 180 -24.54 -38.03 -11.65
N PRO A 181 -24.13 -38.95 -10.77
CA PRO A 181 -23.72 -38.61 -9.40
C PRO A 181 -22.57 -37.59 -9.36
N ALA A 182 -21.67 -37.61 -10.35
CA ALA A 182 -20.50 -36.73 -10.42
C ALA A 182 -20.89 -35.24 -10.47
N ILE A 183 -21.88 -34.88 -11.30
CA ILE A 183 -22.41 -33.51 -11.34
C ILE A 183 -23.16 -33.13 -10.07
N GLY A 184 -23.86 -34.10 -9.47
CA GLY A 184 -24.46 -33.93 -8.15
C GLY A 184 -23.42 -33.52 -7.11
N SER A 185 -22.37 -34.34 -6.95
CA SER A 185 -21.26 -34.08 -6.03
C SER A 185 -20.56 -32.76 -6.30
N LEU A 186 -20.33 -32.40 -7.57
CA LEU A 186 -19.73 -31.11 -7.94
C LEU A 186 -20.57 -29.92 -7.44
N ILE A 187 -21.89 -29.95 -7.64
CA ILE A 187 -22.78 -28.87 -7.16
C ILE A 187 -22.75 -28.79 -5.63
N ASP A 188 -22.74 -29.92 -4.94
CA ASP A 188 -22.68 -29.96 -3.48
C ASP A 188 -21.36 -29.42 -2.95
N LEU A 189 -20.24 -29.76 -3.61
CA LEU A 189 -18.93 -29.20 -3.34
C LEU A 189 -18.93 -27.68 -3.51
N LEU A 190 -19.37 -27.16 -4.67
CA LEU A 190 -19.42 -25.72 -4.96
C LEU A 190 -20.28 -24.97 -3.93
N ASN A 191 -21.44 -25.52 -3.57
CA ASN A 191 -22.28 -24.97 -2.51
C ASN A 191 -21.57 -24.94 -1.16
N THR A 192 -20.91 -26.03 -0.80
CA THR A 192 -20.18 -26.16 0.46
C THR A 192 -19.04 -25.14 0.52
N LYS A 193 -18.23 -25.00 -0.54
CA LYS A 193 -17.15 -24.03 -0.66
C LYS A 193 -17.65 -22.59 -0.47
N HIS A 194 -18.75 -22.22 -1.12
CA HIS A 194 -19.38 -20.91 -0.95
C HIS A 194 -19.77 -20.64 0.52
N PHE A 195 -20.51 -21.56 1.15
CA PHE A 195 -20.94 -21.37 2.53
C PHE A 195 -19.77 -21.37 3.51
N SER A 196 -18.75 -22.22 3.28
CA SER A 196 -17.52 -22.21 4.06
C SER A 196 -16.75 -20.90 3.93
N ARG A 197 -16.66 -20.30 2.74
CA ARG A 197 -16.04 -18.99 2.53
C ARG A 197 -16.77 -17.89 3.31
N VAL A 198 -18.10 -17.84 3.20
CA VAL A 198 -18.94 -16.88 3.95
C VAL A 198 -18.77 -17.07 5.46
N SER A 199 -18.82 -18.31 5.95
CA SER A 199 -18.64 -18.62 7.38
C SER A 199 -17.25 -18.25 7.88
N LYS A 200 -16.20 -18.56 7.11
CA LYS A 200 -14.82 -18.18 7.44
C LYS A 200 -14.67 -16.66 7.51
N LEU A 201 -15.05 -15.93 6.47
CA LEU A 201 -14.91 -14.48 6.43
C LEU A 201 -15.65 -13.79 7.59
N THR A 202 -16.88 -14.22 7.86
CA THR A 202 -17.73 -13.59 8.90
C THR A 202 -17.29 -13.91 10.33
N SER A 203 -16.47 -14.95 10.52
CA SER A 203 -15.90 -15.31 11.83
C SER A 203 -14.51 -14.69 12.08
N LEU A 204 -13.84 -14.16 11.05
CA LEU A 204 -12.49 -13.59 11.17
C LEU A 204 -12.37 -12.51 12.27
N PRO A 205 -13.27 -11.51 12.38
CA PRO A 205 -13.13 -10.47 13.40
C PRO A 205 -13.13 -11.03 14.83
N SER A 206 -14.11 -11.88 15.15
CA SER A 206 -14.24 -12.50 16.47
C SER A 206 -13.08 -13.44 16.80
N LEU A 207 -12.60 -14.20 15.80
CA LEU A 207 -11.44 -15.06 15.98
C LEU A 207 -10.18 -14.23 16.23
N ALA A 208 -9.95 -13.18 15.45
CA ALA A 208 -8.82 -12.27 15.61
C ALA A 208 -8.79 -11.66 17.01
N GLU A 209 -9.94 -11.16 17.51
CA GLU A 209 -10.06 -10.63 18.86
C GLU A 209 -9.61 -11.64 19.94
N SER A 210 -9.92 -12.92 19.73
CA SER A 210 -9.64 -13.98 20.71
C SER A 210 -8.20 -14.51 20.71
N ILE A 211 -7.46 -14.36 19.60
CA ILE A 211 -6.14 -15.00 19.44
C ILE A 211 -5.01 -14.04 19.07
N ILE A 212 -5.29 -12.86 18.51
CA ILE A 212 -4.26 -11.97 17.98
C ILE A 212 -3.92 -10.86 18.97
N TRP A 213 -2.64 -10.79 19.32
CA TRP A 213 -2.07 -9.60 19.94
C TRP A 213 -1.73 -8.55 18.87
N HIS A 214 -2.69 -7.69 18.55
CA HIS A 214 -2.50 -6.63 17.56
C HIS A 214 -1.46 -5.58 18.02
N PRO A 215 -0.55 -5.14 17.13
CA PRO A 215 0.40 -4.09 17.44
C PRO A 215 -0.32 -2.74 17.60
N PHE A 216 0.19 -1.89 18.53
CA PHE A 216 -0.38 -0.56 18.83
C PHE A 216 -1.88 -0.57 19.17
N ARG A 217 -2.39 -1.65 19.79
CA ARG A 217 -3.79 -1.77 20.23
C ARG A 217 -3.88 -1.92 21.75
N GLN A 218 -4.85 -1.24 22.35
CA GLN A 218 -5.31 -1.52 23.72
C GLN A 218 -6.47 -2.52 23.68
N HIS A 219 -6.19 -3.80 23.98
CA HIS A 219 -7.17 -4.89 23.91
C HIS A 219 -8.31 -4.79 24.92
N GLY A 220 -8.18 -3.98 25.97
CA GLY A 220 -9.27 -3.71 26.91
C GLY A 220 -10.37 -2.78 26.38
N ILE A 221 -10.15 -2.12 25.24
CA ILE A 221 -11.12 -1.20 24.63
C ILE A 221 -11.76 -1.90 23.41
N PRO A 222 -13.10 -2.00 23.35
CA PRO A 222 -13.78 -2.57 22.19
C PRO A 222 -13.41 -1.81 20.90
N HIS A 223 -13.11 -2.55 19.84
CA HIS A 223 -12.76 -1.97 18.54
C HIS A 223 -13.43 -2.74 17.42
N ASN A 224 -13.80 -2.04 16.35
CA ASN A 224 -14.27 -2.68 15.14
C ASN A 224 -13.08 -3.29 14.39
N ILE A 225 -13.05 -4.62 14.26
CA ILE A 225 -12.08 -5.33 13.41
C ILE A 225 -12.69 -5.54 12.03
N ILE A 226 -12.07 -4.95 11.02
CA ILE A 226 -12.47 -5.12 9.62
C ILE A 226 -11.73 -6.34 9.07
N ALA A 227 -12.48 -7.33 8.56
CA ALA A 227 -11.91 -8.51 7.93
C ALA A 227 -11.69 -8.25 6.45
N ILE A 228 -10.42 -8.22 6.02
CA ILE A 228 -10.05 -8.04 4.61
C ILE A 228 -10.02 -9.41 3.92
N ASP A 229 -10.87 -9.61 2.91
CA ASP A 229 -10.94 -10.85 2.11
C ASP A 229 -9.87 -10.86 1.01
N SER A 230 -9.71 -9.72 0.33
CA SER A 230 -8.69 -9.52 -0.72
C SER A 230 -8.40 -8.04 -0.92
N ALA A 231 -7.42 -7.72 -1.79
CA ALA A 231 -7.07 -6.35 -2.12
C ALA A 231 -6.52 -6.26 -3.55
N TYR A 232 -6.88 -5.20 -4.28
CA TYR A 232 -6.43 -4.95 -5.64
C TYR A 232 -6.42 -3.45 -5.95
N ASN A 233 -5.39 -2.96 -6.65
CA ASN A 233 -5.14 -1.53 -6.83
C ASN A 233 -5.17 -0.81 -5.47
N ASP A 234 -5.91 0.29 -5.32
CA ASP A 234 -5.98 1.04 -4.06
C ASP A 234 -7.04 0.52 -3.08
N HIS A 235 -7.67 -0.64 -3.35
CA HIS A 235 -8.88 -1.05 -2.63
C HIS A 235 -8.73 -2.41 -1.94
N PHE A 236 -9.27 -2.50 -0.73
CA PHE A 236 -9.64 -3.74 -0.07
C PHE A 236 -11.02 -4.19 -0.53
N GLU A 237 -11.27 -5.50 -0.50
CA GLU A 237 -12.61 -6.08 -0.40
C GLU A 237 -12.76 -6.57 1.04
N ALA A 238 -13.63 -5.92 1.81
CA ALA A 238 -13.64 -6.07 3.26
C ALA A 238 -15.04 -6.34 3.82
N TYR A 239 -15.11 -7.21 4.83
CA TYR A 239 -16.27 -7.44 5.66
C TYR A 239 -16.18 -6.61 6.93
N ASN A 240 -17.19 -5.75 7.14
CA ASN A 240 -17.35 -4.95 8.34
C ASN A 240 -18.54 -5.47 9.15
N GLN A 241 -18.25 -6.17 10.25
CA GLN A 241 -19.27 -6.76 11.11
C GLN A 241 -20.23 -5.72 11.71
N ALA A 242 -19.74 -4.51 12.02
CA ALA A 242 -20.57 -3.42 12.54
C ALA A 242 -21.60 -2.91 11.52
N SER A 243 -21.37 -3.18 10.23
CA SER A 243 -22.34 -2.86 9.18
C SER A 243 -23.31 -4.00 8.89
N ASP A 244 -23.11 -5.22 9.42
CA ASP A 244 -23.89 -6.42 9.08
C ASP A 244 -25.22 -6.55 9.87
N VAL A 245 -26.35 -6.26 9.21
CA VAL A 245 -27.71 -6.35 9.74
C VAL A 245 -28.04 -7.75 10.29
N ASN A 246 -27.55 -8.82 9.66
CA ASN A 246 -27.80 -10.17 10.16
C ASN A 246 -27.08 -10.43 11.49
N PHE A 247 -25.86 -9.91 11.65
CA PHE A 247 -25.12 -9.98 12.90
C PHE A 247 -25.79 -9.13 13.99
N ILE A 248 -26.15 -7.88 13.66
CA ILE A 248 -26.81 -6.95 14.59
C ILE A 248 -28.14 -7.54 15.10
N HIS A 249 -28.94 -8.17 14.25
CA HIS A 249 -30.17 -8.83 14.68
C HIS A 249 -29.90 -10.03 15.57
N GLN A 250 -28.90 -10.88 15.27
CA GLN A 250 -28.56 -12.04 16.10
C GLN A 250 -28.05 -11.61 17.49
N SER A 251 -27.20 -10.58 17.57
CA SER A 251 -26.73 -10.05 18.86
C SER A 251 -27.86 -9.45 19.68
N ASN A 252 -28.81 -8.75 19.06
CA ASN A 252 -29.95 -8.15 19.76
C ASN A 252 -31.01 -9.19 20.15
N SER A 253 -31.19 -10.25 19.36
CA SER A 253 -32.11 -11.36 19.66
C SER A 253 -31.63 -12.24 20.81
N ALA A 254 -30.32 -12.33 21.04
CA ALA A 254 -29.75 -12.99 22.22
C ALA A 254 -30.05 -12.22 23.53
N VAL A 255 -30.42 -10.94 23.45
CA VAL A 255 -30.79 -10.08 24.58
C VAL A 255 -32.32 -9.94 24.75
N ALA A 256 -33.09 -10.17 23.68
CA ALA A 256 -34.56 -10.07 23.69
C ALA A 256 -35.22 -11.44 23.46
N ALA A 257 -35.32 -12.24 24.53
CA ALA A 257 -36.18 -13.42 24.58
C ALA A 257 -37.66 -13.03 24.79
N THR A 258 -38.25 -12.23 23.90
CA THR A 258 -39.71 -12.05 23.83
C THR A 258 -40.11 -11.81 22.37
N GLY A 259 -40.83 -12.79 21.81
CA GLY A 259 -41.07 -12.88 20.37
C GLY A 259 -41.91 -11.75 19.80
N PHE A 260 -41.52 -11.25 18.63
CA PHE A 260 -42.39 -10.62 17.64
C PHE A 260 -41.79 -10.79 16.23
N ALA A 261 -42.69 -10.71 15.24
CA ALA A 261 -42.58 -11.18 13.86
C ALA A 261 -41.31 -10.79 13.07
N HIS A 262 -40.93 -11.68 12.14
CA HIS A 262 -39.88 -11.43 11.15
C HIS A 262 -40.19 -10.18 10.33
N PRO A 263 -39.27 -9.19 10.26
CA PRO A 263 -39.40 -8.10 9.31
C PRO A 263 -39.34 -8.64 7.87
N PRO A 264 -39.95 -7.94 6.89
CA PRO A 264 -39.92 -8.37 5.50
C PRO A 264 -38.48 -8.54 5.00
N PRO A 265 -38.21 -9.49 4.08
CA PRO A 265 -36.86 -9.72 3.57
C PRO A 265 -36.37 -8.44 2.89
N GLN A 266 -35.40 -7.77 3.49
CA GLN A 266 -34.69 -6.70 2.81
C GLN A 266 -33.96 -7.29 1.60
N PRO A 267 -33.81 -6.52 0.50
CA PRO A 267 -33.00 -6.96 -0.61
C PRO A 267 -31.61 -7.32 -0.08
N SER A 268 -31.13 -8.50 -0.44
CA SER A 268 -29.76 -8.91 -0.12
C SER A 268 -28.81 -7.80 -0.60
N ARG A 269 -27.73 -7.56 0.16
CA ARG A 269 -26.63 -6.67 -0.21
C ARG A 269 -25.32 -7.47 -0.24
N PRO A 270 -24.27 -6.97 -0.90
CA PRO A 270 -22.95 -7.57 -0.80
C PRO A 270 -22.54 -7.72 0.67
N LEU A 271 -21.92 -8.84 0.99
CA LEU A 271 -21.31 -9.11 2.29
C LEU A 271 -20.02 -8.30 2.46
N THR A 272 -19.28 -8.10 1.36
CA THR A 272 -18.06 -7.27 1.34
C THR A 272 -18.34 -5.92 0.73
N THR A 273 -17.67 -4.90 1.27
CA THR A 273 -17.64 -3.54 0.75
C THR A 273 -16.23 -3.26 0.22
N PRO A 274 -16.07 -2.70 -0.98
CA PRO A 274 -14.79 -2.19 -1.42
C PRO A 274 -14.39 -0.96 -0.59
N LEU A 275 -13.16 -0.93 -0.06
CA LEU A 275 -12.67 0.18 0.74
C LEU A 275 -11.36 0.71 0.18
N PHE A 276 -11.28 2.00 -0.15
CA PHE A 276 -10.03 2.66 -0.49
C PHE A 276 -9.09 2.63 0.73
N ASP A 277 -7.87 2.15 0.55
CA ASP A 277 -6.85 2.11 1.60
C ASP A 277 -6.16 3.47 1.75
N ALA A 278 -6.83 4.40 2.44
CA ALA A 278 -6.29 5.73 2.73
C ALA A 278 -5.08 5.71 3.67
N SER A 279 -4.80 4.59 4.34
CA SER A 279 -3.60 4.43 5.15
C SER A 279 -2.37 3.99 4.36
N ALA A 280 -2.56 3.64 3.08
CA ALA A 280 -1.58 2.94 2.25
C ALA A 280 -0.95 1.75 3.01
N SER A 281 -1.77 1.03 3.79
CA SER A 281 -1.37 -0.07 4.68
C SER A 281 -0.11 0.27 5.47
N TRP A 282 -0.19 1.34 6.26
CA TRP A 282 0.94 1.88 7.03
C TRP A 282 2.05 2.45 6.14
N TRP A 283 1.65 3.24 5.14
CA TRP A 283 2.55 3.96 4.22
C TRP A 283 3.45 3.05 3.35
N THR A 284 3.05 1.80 3.16
CA THR A 284 3.79 0.80 2.37
C THR A 284 3.33 0.71 0.91
N GLN A 285 2.08 1.09 0.63
CA GLN A 285 1.48 0.89 -0.70
C GLN A 285 1.91 1.96 -1.70
N GLY A 286 2.94 1.62 -2.49
CA GLY A 286 3.40 2.46 -3.60
C GLY A 286 2.80 2.11 -4.97
N LEU A 287 2.55 0.83 -5.26
CA LEU A 287 2.09 0.33 -6.58
C LEU A 287 0.72 -0.36 -6.52
N GLY A 288 -0.04 -0.07 -5.47
CA GLY A 288 -1.30 -0.72 -5.15
C GLY A 288 -1.14 -2.19 -4.71
N HIS A 289 -2.27 -2.76 -4.31
CA HIS A 289 -2.43 -4.13 -3.86
C HIS A 289 -2.54 -5.11 -5.03
N GLY A 290 -2.14 -6.36 -4.81
CA GLY A 290 -2.41 -7.47 -5.74
C GLY A 290 -1.75 -7.33 -7.12
N ASN A 291 -0.64 -6.59 -7.23
CA ASN A 291 0.03 -6.31 -8.50
C ASN A 291 0.57 -7.60 -9.17
N PRO A 292 0.04 -8.03 -10.33
CA PRO A 292 0.42 -9.31 -10.94
C PRO A 292 1.89 -9.40 -11.38
N ASP A 293 2.47 -8.27 -11.79
CA ASP A 293 3.87 -8.20 -12.22
C ASP A 293 4.82 -8.43 -11.03
N LEU A 294 4.49 -7.87 -9.87
CA LEU A 294 5.24 -8.09 -8.63
C LEU A 294 5.07 -9.53 -8.12
N SER A 295 3.85 -10.07 -8.18
CA SER A 295 3.59 -11.47 -7.80
C SER A 295 4.38 -12.46 -8.66
N LEU A 296 4.42 -12.25 -9.98
CA LEU A 296 5.22 -13.07 -10.89
C LEU A 296 6.72 -12.94 -10.61
N THR A 297 7.20 -11.73 -10.32
CA THR A 297 8.60 -11.47 -9.97
C THR A 297 8.99 -12.21 -8.68
N ALA A 298 8.13 -12.13 -7.65
CA ALA A 298 8.33 -12.83 -6.39
C ALA A 298 8.32 -14.35 -6.57
N ALA A 299 7.34 -14.89 -7.32
CA ALA A 299 7.25 -16.32 -7.60
C ALA A 299 8.48 -16.86 -8.35
N TYR A 300 8.96 -16.13 -9.36
CA TYR A 300 10.19 -16.47 -10.06
C TYR A 300 11.40 -16.49 -9.13
N ALA A 301 11.56 -15.44 -8.30
CA ALA A 301 12.68 -15.37 -7.35
C ALA A 301 12.61 -16.49 -6.30
N SER A 302 11.42 -16.84 -5.81
CA SER A 302 11.20 -17.98 -4.91
C SER A 302 11.59 -19.29 -5.57
N GLY A 303 11.14 -19.56 -6.80
CA GLY A 303 11.47 -20.80 -7.52
C GLY A 303 12.95 -20.91 -7.90
N ARG A 304 13.61 -19.77 -8.17
CA ARG A 304 15.02 -19.73 -8.58
C ARG A 304 15.99 -19.78 -7.40
N TYR A 305 15.69 -19.07 -6.31
CA TYR A 305 16.64 -18.87 -5.21
C TYR A 305 16.13 -19.34 -3.86
N GLY A 306 14.82 -19.22 -3.59
CA GLY A 306 14.32 -19.24 -2.21
C GLY A 306 15.06 -18.21 -1.36
N HIS A 307 15.69 -18.66 -0.28
CA HIS A 307 16.66 -17.87 0.48
C HIS A 307 18.05 -18.52 0.43
N VAL A 308 19.07 -17.70 0.19
CA VAL A 308 20.49 -18.11 0.15
C VAL A 308 21.32 -17.14 0.99
N MET A 309 22.43 -17.64 1.54
CA MET A 309 23.36 -16.85 2.36
C MET A 309 23.91 -15.64 1.59
N PHE A 310 23.92 -14.47 2.22
CA PHE A 310 24.52 -13.25 1.65
C PHE A 310 25.92 -12.94 2.20
N ALA A 311 26.22 -13.31 3.45
CA ALA A 311 27.54 -13.06 4.03
C ALA A 311 28.65 -13.73 3.19
N HIS A 312 29.61 -12.92 2.72
CA HIS A 312 30.68 -13.34 1.78
C HIS A 312 30.17 -13.95 0.46
N SER A 313 28.93 -13.68 0.07
CA SER A 313 28.28 -14.20 -1.13
C SER A 313 27.59 -13.08 -1.89
N VAL A 314 27.17 -13.34 -3.12
CA VAL A 314 26.43 -12.37 -3.93
C VAL A 314 25.45 -13.10 -4.83
N HIS A 315 24.32 -12.47 -5.13
CA HIS A 315 23.37 -12.92 -6.14
C HIS A 315 22.86 -11.72 -6.93
N ALA A 316 22.45 -11.96 -8.18
CA ALA A 316 22.09 -10.91 -9.12
C ALA A 316 21.06 -9.91 -8.57
N PRO A 317 19.93 -10.32 -7.94
CA PRO A 317 18.94 -9.36 -7.45
C PRO A 317 19.48 -8.33 -6.45
N ALA A 318 20.35 -8.73 -5.52
CA ALA A 318 20.93 -7.81 -4.54
C ALA A 318 21.94 -6.86 -5.20
N LEU A 319 22.78 -7.39 -6.10
CA LEU A 319 23.77 -6.58 -6.80
C LEU A 319 23.12 -5.55 -7.72
N ASP A 320 22.08 -5.95 -8.47
CA ASP A 320 21.31 -5.05 -9.33
C ASP A 320 20.64 -3.95 -8.50
N LEU A 321 20.08 -4.30 -7.34
CA LEU A 321 19.48 -3.33 -6.43
C LEU A 321 20.50 -2.33 -5.89
N CYS A 322 21.70 -2.78 -5.53
CA CYS A 322 22.79 -1.89 -5.14
C CYS A 322 23.12 -0.89 -6.27
N TYR A 323 23.27 -1.36 -7.51
CA TYR A 323 23.57 -0.49 -8.64
C TYR A 323 22.45 0.51 -8.90
N ASN A 324 21.19 0.06 -8.89
CA ASN A 324 20.02 0.89 -9.13
C ASN A 324 19.86 1.98 -8.06
N LEU A 325 20.06 1.64 -6.78
CA LEU A 325 19.99 2.62 -5.69
C LEU A 325 21.08 3.69 -5.83
N LEU A 326 22.33 3.28 -6.03
CA LEU A 326 23.47 4.20 -6.14
C LEU A 326 23.37 5.09 -7.39
N SER A 327 22.95 4.54 -8.54
CA SER A 327 22.78 5.30 -9.79
C SER A 327 21.64 6.31 -9.71
N THR A 328 20.53 5.95 -9.08
CA THR A 328 19.32 6.79 -8.98
C THR A 328 19.55 7.94 -7.98
N LEU A 329 20.23 7.66 -6.87
CA LEU A 329 20.56 8.66 -5.87
C LEU A 329 21.62 9.67 -6.33
N ARG A 330 22.33 9.45 -7.45
CA ARG A 330 23.31 10.36 -8.08
C ARG A 330 24.12 11.19 -7.07
N ASN A 331 24.56 10.55 -5.99
CA ASN A 331 25.31 11.20 -4.93
C ASN A 331 26.68 10.53 -4.87
N PRO A 332 27.75 11.22 -5.30
CA PRO A 332 29.09 10.61 -5.37
C PRO A 332 29.64 10.20 -4.00
N ARG A 333 29.04 10.67 -2.89
CA ARG A 333 29.40 10.27 -1.53
C ARG A 333 28.82 8.91 -1.12
N LEU A 334 27.79 8.43 -1.82
CA LEU A 334 27.19 7.13 -1.57
C LEU A 334 27.87 6.09 -2.48
N ALA A 335 28.57 5.13 -1.87
CA ALA A 335 29.35 4.12 -2.60
C ALA A 335 29.08 2.68 -2.15
N ARG A 336 28.26 2.48 -1.11
CA ARG A 336 27.97 1.18 -0.50
C ARG A 336 26.52 1.11 -0.06
N VAL A 337 25.97 -0.10 -0.06
CA VAL A 337 24.61 -0.42 0.41
C VAL A 337 24.72 -1.51 1.46
N PHE A 338 24.01 -1.35 2.56
CA PHE A 338 23.83 -2.37 3.59
C PHE A 338 22.35 -2.78 3.61
N PHE A 339 22.07 -4.08 3.67
CA PHE A 339 20.70 -4.60 3.71
C PHE A 339 20.30 -4.96 5.14
N SER A 340 19.07 -4.61 5.52
CA SER A 340 18.41 -5.02 6.77
C SER A 340 16.97 -5.46 6.48
N ASP A 341 16.23 -5.89 7.49
CA ASP A 341 14.91 -6.49 7.31
C ASP A 341 13.77 -5.46 7.24
N ASN A 342 13.91 -4.32 7.92
CA ASN A 342 12.88 -3.26 7.99
C ASN A 342 13.48 -1.88 8.34
N GLY A 343 12.61 -0.86 8.44
CA GLY A 343 12.99 0.50 8.80
C GLY A 343 13.75 0.61 10.13
N SER A 344 13.24 0.03 11.22
CA SER A 344 13.87 0.13 12.55
C SER A 344 15.28 -0.47 12.59
N THR A 345 15.46 -1.64 11.97
CA THR A 345 16.76 -2.31 11.86
C THR A 345 17.72 -1.57 10.93
N GLY A 346 17.20 -0.98 9.85
CA GLY A 346 17.98 -0.09 8.96
C GLY A 346 18.48 1.15 9.69
N MET A 347 17.62 1.77 10.51
CA MET A 347 17.97 2.92 11.34
C MET A 347 18.97 2.55 12.44
N GLU A 348 18.86 1.37 13.07
CA GLU A 348 19.88 0.91 14.02
C GLU A 348 21.26 0.75 13.38
N VAL A 349 21.31 0.20 12.16
CA VAL A 349 22.54 0.09 11.37
C VAL A 349 23.09 1.49 11.08
N ALA A 350 22.25 2.40 10.59
CA ALA A 350 22.65 3.76 10.25
C ALA A 350 23.22 4.52 11.46
N VAL A 351 22.59 4.38 12.63
CA VAL A 351 23.06 4.99 13.89
C VAL A 351 24.40 4.41 14.32
N LYS A 352 24.58 3.07 14.27
CA LYS A 352 25.87 2.42 14.56
C LYS A 352 26.97 2.93 13.62
N MET A 353 26.65 3.08 12.34
CA MET A 353 27.56 3.62 11.32
C MET A 353 27.96 5.07 11.61
N ALA A 354 26.98 5.93 11.90
CA ALA A 354 27.22 7.34 12.18
C ALA A 354 28.04 7.56 13.46
N LEU A 355 27.64 6.93 14.57
CA LEU A 355 28.34 7.08 15.84
C LEU A 355 29.78 6.60 15.77
N ARG A 356 30.06 5.47 15.09
CA ARG A 356 31.44 5.00 14.89
C ARG A 356 32.27 6.02 14.11
N ALA A 357 31.72 6.55 13.00
CA ALA A 357 32.41 7.53 12.18
C ALA A 357 32.69 8.83 12.94
N ALA A 358 31.74 9.31 13.75
CA ALA A 358 31.94 10.48 14.60
C ALA A 358 32.99 10.24 15.70
N CYS A 359 32.91 9.11 16.42
CA CYS A 359 33.87 8.78 17.46
C CYS A 359 35.30 8.70 16.92
N GLN A 360 35.50 8.08 15.75
CA GLN A 360 36.82 8.03 15.12
C GLN A 360 37.30 9.41 14.71
N ARG A 361 36.44 10.25 14.12
CA ARG A 361 36.80 11.61 13.68
C ARG A 361 37.22 12.50 14.86
N TYR A 362 36.48 12.43 15.95
CA TYR A 362 36.67 13.32 17.10
C TYR A 362 37.52 12.71 18.22
N GLY A 363 38.05 11.50 18.02
CA GLY A 363 38.90 10.81 18.99
C GLY A 363 38.16 10.38 20.27
N TRP A 364 36.83 10.23 20.23
CA TRP A 364 36.03 9.78 21.36
C TRP A 364 36.10 8.27 21.52
N LYS A 365 36.14 7.80 22.78
CA LYS A 365 36.05 6.37 23.09
C LYS A 365 34.66 6.01 23.60
N LYS A 366 34.28 4.75 23.39
CA LYS A 366 32.99 4.20 23.84
C LYS A 366 32.78 4.37 25.35
N ASP A 367 33.85 4.24 26.14
CA ASP A 367 33.82 4.20 27.60
C ASP A 367 34.36 5.50 28.25
N ASP A 368 34.18 6.66 27.60
CA ASP A 368 34.62 7.98 28.13
C ASP A 368 33.81 8.46 29.37
N GLY A 369 33.34 7.54 30.22
CA GLY A 369 32.67 7.83 31.49
C GLY A 369 31.20 8.25 31.34
N GLU A 370 30.81 9.33 32.05
CA GLU A 370 29.41 9.80 32.18
C GLU A 370 28.90 10.64 31.00
N ASN A 371 29.68 10.82 29.94
CA ASN A 371 29.33 11.68 28.80
C ASN A 371 29.16 10.89 27.49
N PRO A 372 28.06 10.12 27.34
CA PRO A 372 27.81 9.30 26.16
C PRO A 372 27.58 10.17 24.92
N VAL A 373 27.94 9.62 23.76
CA VAL A 373 27.69 10.26 22.46
C VAL A 373 26.22 10.03 22.09
N GLY A 374 25.43 11.12 22.07
CA GLY A 374 24.02 11.10 21.68
C GLY A 374 23.79 11.48 20.22
N VAL A 375 22.53 11.78 19.88
CA VAL A 375 22.09 12.21 18.55
C VAL A 375 21.37 13.56 18.60
N LEU A 376 21.32 14.25 17.47
CA LEU A 376 20.43 15.39 17.25
C LEU A 376 19.25 14.94 16.39
N GLY A 377 18.05 15.41 16.71
CA GLY A 377 16.83 15.15 15.95
C GLY A 377 15.82 16.28 16.02
N LEU A 378 14.57 16.01 15.65
CA LEU A 378 13.45 16.95 15.76
C LEU A 378 12.38 16.40 16.71
N LYS A 379 11.70 17.28 17.43
CA LYS A 379 10.51 16.87 18.17
C LYS A 379 9.43 16.41 17.19
N GLY A 380 8.77 15.31 17.50
CA GLY A 380 7.81 14.59 16.66
C GLY A 380 8.43 13.52 15.77
N SER A 381 9.76 13.38 15.72
CA SER A 381 10.40 12.40 14.84
C SER A 381 10.23 10.96 15.35
N TYR A 382 10.07 10.02 14.41
CA TYR A 382 9.95 8.59 14.66
C TYR A 382 10.91 7.81 13.76
N HIS A 383 11.64 6.85 14.36
CA HIS A 383 12.69 6.10 13.67
C HIS A 383 12.58 4.57 13.82
N GLY A 384 11.44 4.09 14.35
CA GLY A 384 11.20 2.67 14.60
C GLY A 384 11.12 2.27 16.07
N ASP A 385 10.77 1.01 16.30
CA ASP A 385 10.39 0.50 17.63
C ASP A 385 11.47 -0.36 18.29
N THR A 386 12.57 -0.66 17.61
CA THR A 386 13.67 -1.37 18.26
C THR A 386 14.39 -0.43 19.23
N ILE A 387 14.84 -0.97 20.37
CA ILE A 387 15.26 -0.15 21.51
C ILE A 387 16.37 0.87 21.17
N GLY A 388 17.29 0.52 20.26
CA GLY A 388 18.38 1.41 19.88
C GLY A 388 17.90 2.69 19.18
N VAL A 389 16.93 2.58 18.28
CA VAL A 389 16.36 3.72 17.55
C VAL A 389 15.25 4.41 18.34
N MET A 390 14.52 3.67 19.19
CA MET A 390 13.59 4.27 20.14
C MET A 390 14.31 5.27 21.06
N ASN A 391 15.51 4.93 21.54
CA ASN A 391 16.38 5.84 22.30
C ASN A 391 16.82 7.07 21.50
N CYS A 392 16.75 7.04 20.16
CA CYS A 392 17.06 8.17 19.28
C CYS A 392 15.86 9.08 19.02
N SER A 393 14.67 8.74 19.53
CA SER A 393 13.46 9.57 19.48
C SER A 393 13.25 10.32 20.78
N GLU A 394 12.52 11.43 20.73
CA GLU A 394 12.21 12.21 21.94
C GLU A 394 11.29 11.44 22.90
N PRO A 395 11.27 11.78 24.21
CA PRO A 395 10.27 11.28 25.13
C PRO A 395 8.85 11.59 24.65
N SER A 396 8.01 10.55 24.55
CA SER A 396 6.63 10.64 24.11
C SER A 396 5.79 9.49 24.65
N VAL A 397 4.48 9.55 24.43
CA VAL A 397 3.51 8.51 24.84
C VAL A 397 3.82 7.10 24.31
N TYR A 398 4.64 6.99 23.25
CA TYR A 398 5.04 5.71 22.65
C TYR A 398 6.16 5.00 23.40
N ASN A 399 7.10 5.75 23.96
CA ASN A 399 8.36 5.20 24.46
C ASN A 399 8.55 5.37 25.97
N GLU A 400 7.88 6.33 26.62
CA GLU A 400 8.01 6.55 28.07
C GLU A 400 7.55 5.36 28.92
N LYS A 401 6.64 4.53 28.39
CA LYS A 401 6.16 3.32 29.06
C LYS A 401 7.05 2.09 28.82
N VAL A 402 8.08 2.21 28.01
CA VAL A 402 8.98 1.10 27.68
C VAL A 402 10.10 1.07 28.74
N ASP A 403 10.12 0.05 29.60
CA ASP A 403 10.89 0.02 30.87
C ASP A 403 12.39 0.35 30.75
N TRP A 404 12.99 0.06 29.60
CA TRP A 404 14.41 0.26 29.29
C TRP A 404 14.69 1.40 28.30
N TYR A 405 13.67 2.17 27.91
CA TYR A 405 13.84 3.36 27.08
C TYR A 405 14.70 4.41 27.82
N LYS A 406 15.68 4.96 27.10
CA LYS A 406 16.56 6.01 27.60
C LYS A 406 16.81 7.03 26.48
N PRO A 407 16.34 8.28 26.59
CA PRO A 407 16.56 9.28 25.56
C PRO A 407 18.06 9.55 25.38
N TRP A 408 18.57 9.35 24.17
CA TRP A 408 19.98 9.51 23.79
C TRP A 408 20.20 10.68 22.86
N GLY A 409 19.60 11.84 23.14
CA GLY A 409 19.72 12.95 22.20
C GLY A 409 19.22 14.30 22.68
N TYR A 410 19.19 15.22 21.73
CA TYR A 410 18.51 16.50 21.83
C TYR A 410 17.67 16.69 20.57
N TRP A 411 16.43 17.14 20.74
CA TRP A 411 15.48 17.31 19.66
C TRP A 411 15.07 18.77 19.58
N PHE A 412 15.28 19.38 18.41
CA PHE A 412 14.84 20.75 18.14
C PHE A 412 13.34 20.78 17.91
N ASP A 413 12.65 21.82 18.38
CA ASP A 413 11.27 22.06 17.97
C ASP A 413 11.26 22.53 16.50
N PRO A 414 10.59 21.83 15.58
CA PRO A 414 10.57 22.23 14.19
C PRO A 414 9.46 23.26 13.90
N PRO A 415 9.74 24.33 13.13
CA PRO A 415 8.68 25.14 12.53
C PRO A 415 7.82 24.32 11.58
N GLN A 416 6.49 24.51 11.64
CA GLN A 416 5.52 23.66 10.95
C GLN A 416 4.74 24.42 9.89
N VAL A 417 4.53 23.78 8.74
CA VAL A 417 3.80 24.28 7.57
C VAL A 417 2.37 23.76 7.58
N LEU A 418 1.38 24.65 7.44
CA LEU A 418 -0.03 24.30 7.27
C LEU A 418 -0.70 25.23 6.26
N MET A 419 -1.78 24.78 5.62
CA MET A 419 -2.77 25.66 5.02
C MET A 419 -3.92 25.86 6.00
N LYS A 420 -4.21 27.12 6.32
CA LYS A 420 -5.29 27.53 7.22
C LYS A 420 -6.05 28.72 6.63
N ASP A 421 -7.38 28.64 6.60
CA ASP A 421 -8.25 29.69 6.08
C ASP A 421 -7.90 30.14 4.63
N GLY A 422 -7.37 29.22 3.82
CA GLY A 422 -6.90 29.48 2.46
C GLY A 422 -5.55 30.19 2.35
N GLN A 423 -4.78 30.29 3.43
CA GLN A 423 -3.42 30.85 3.45
C GLN A 423 -2.41 29.77 3.86
N TRP A 424 -1.24 29.76 3.23
CA TRP A 424 -0.13 28.94 3.70
C TRP A 424 0.55 29.65 4.87
N THR A 425 0.79 28.94 5.95
CA THR A 425 1.37 29.49 7.16
C THR A 425 2.52 28.64 7.67
N ILE A 426 3.49 29.29 8.32
CA ILE A 426 4.52 28.62 9.11
C ILE A 426 4.39 29.07 10.56
N THR A 427 4.20 28.12 11.47
CA THR A 427 4.17 28.38 12.91
C THR A 427 5.57 28.20 13.47
N ILE A 428 6.12 29.27 14.05
CA ILE A 428 7.40 29.24 14.76
C ILE A 428 7.17 28.77 16.20
N PRO A 429 7.86 27.73 16.70
CA PRO A 429 7.70 27.25 18.06
C PRO A 429 8.18 28.26 19.11
N ASP A 430 7.56 28.24 20.29
CA ASP A 430 7.89 29.17 21.38
C ASP A 430 9.34 29.04 21.88
N SER A 431 9.98 27.89 21.67
CA SER A 431 11.38 27.67 22.04
C SER A 431 12.38 28.53 21.24
N PHE A 432 11.94 29.19 20.17
CA PHE A 432 12.74 30.18 19.43
C PHE A 432 12.74 31.57 20.09
N ALA A 433 11.87 31.83 21.07
CA ALA A 433 11.82 33.11 21.72
C ALA A 433 13.02 33.31 22.65
N THR A 434 13.95 34.18 22.25
CA THR A 434 15.08 34.62 23.09
C THR A 434 14.72 35.83 23.95
N ASP A 435 13.72 36.60 23.53
CA ASP A 435 13.01 37.68 24.24
C ASP A 435 11.54 37.65 23.74
N ASN A 436 10.58 38.20 24.49
CA ASN A 436 9.12 38.12 24.24
C ASN A 436 8.60 38.68 22.89
N SER A 437 9.45 38.98 21.90
CA SER A 437 9.08 39.61 20.63
C SER A 437 8.63 38.65 19.51
N HIS A 438 8.85 37.34 19.63
CA HIS A 438 8.55 36.37 18.56
C HIS A 438 7.82 35.07 18.99
N VAL A 439 7.38 34.98 20.24
CA VAL A 439 6.58 33.86 20.79
C VAL A 439 5.33 33.64 19.93
N GLY A 440 5.07 32.41 19.47
CA GLY A 440 3.88 32.05 18.68
C GLY A 440 3.71 32.76 17.32
N SER A 441 4.77 33.33 16.76
CA SER A 441 4.66 34.07 15.49
C SER A 441 4.28 33.14 14.32
N THR A 442 3.20 33.48 13.63
CA THR A 442 2.73 32.80 12.42
C THR A 442 3.14 33.61 11.20
N LEU A 443 3.98 33.03 10.34
CA LEU A 443 4.37 33.62 9.06
C LEU A 443 3.36 33.22 7.99
N THR A 444 3.02 34.11 7.07
CA THR A 444 2.09 33.81 5.96
C THR A 444 2.80 33.83 4.62
N PHE A 445 2.34 32.95 3.72
CA PHE A 445 2.94 32.71 2.42
C PHE A 445 1.85 32.65 1.34
N PRO A 446 2.08 33.24 0.16
CA PRO A 446 1.10 33.24 -0.93
C PRO A 446 0.91 31.87 -1.58
N SER A 447 1.89 30.97 -1.46
CA SER A 447 1.84 29.65 -2.07
C SER A 447 2.81 28.66 -1.40
N LEU A 448 2.55 27.36 -1.56
CA LEU A 448 3.51 26.32 -1.15
C LEU A 448 4.86 26.50 -1.82
N ALA A 449 4.89 26.92 -3.10
CA ALA A 449 6.13 27.18 -3.82
C ALA A 449 7.01 28.24 -3.14
N SER A 450 6.40 29.29 -2.59
CA SER A 450 7.15 30.33 -1.86
C SER A 450 7.81 29.84 -0.56
N ILE A 451 7.28 28.78 0.06
CA ILE A 451 7.91 28.15 1.24
C ILE A 451 9.20 27.42 0.83
N PHE A 452 9.19 26.78 -0.34
CA PHE A 452 10.35 26.06 -0.90
C PHE A 452 11.34 26.96 -1.65
N ASP A 453 11.01 28.22 -1.91
CA ASP A 453 11.95 29.19 -2.44
C ASP A 453 12.87 29.71 -1.33
N TYR A 454 13.92 28.94 -1.05
CA TYR A 454 14.90 29.27 -0.01
C TYR A 454 15.62 30.59 -0.29
N SER A 455 15.78 30.95 -1.57
CA SER A 455 16.57 32.12 -1.99
C SER A 455 15.89 33.45 -1.64
N SER A 456 14.55 33.46 -1.56
CA SER A 456 13.78 34.63 -1.17
C SER A 456 13.53 34.75 0.33
N ARG A 457 14.08 33.84 1.15
CA ARG A 457 13.90 33.80 2.61
C ARG A 457 15.21 33.97 3.41
N PRO A 458 16.14 34.88 3.05
CA PRO A 458 17.45 34.98 3.71
C PRO A 458 17.37 35.38 5.19
N ASP A 459 16.44 36.26 5.56
CA ASP A 459 16.28 36.71 6.94
C ASP A 459 15.79 35.56 7.85
N HIS A 460 14.86 34.73 7.36
CA HIS A 460 14.42 33.53 8.06
C HIS A 460 15.56 32.51 8.22
N ALA A 461 16.39 32.34 7.19
CA ALA A 461 17.56 31.47 7.26
C ALA A 461 18.58 31.97 8.30
N ALA A 462 18.83 33.28 8.35
CA ALA A 462 19.71 33.89 9.34
C ALA A 462 19.15 33.73 10.77
N PHE A 463 17.84 33.92 10.95
CA PHE A 463 17.14 33.69 12.21
C PHE A 463 17.29 32.24 12.69
N TYR A 464 16.98 31.25 11.84
CA TYR A 464 17.17 29.84 12.17
C TYR A 464 18.62 29.50 12.48
N LYS A 465 19.57 30.01 11.68
CA LYS A 465 21.02 29.79 11.91
C LYS A 465 21.47 30.32 13.27
N SER A 466 20.98 31.49 13.67
CA SER A 466 21.27 32.07 14.99
C SER A 466 20.79 31.15 16.12
N TYR A 467 19.52 30.72 16.06
CA TYR A 467 18.93 29.81 17.04
C TYR A 467 19.66 28.45 17.13
N ILE A 468 19.98 27.85 15.99
CA ILE A 468 20.71 26.58 15.93
C ILE A 468 22.11 26.74 16.53
N THR A 469 22.82 27.81 16.17
CA THR A 469 24.18 28.08 16.65
C THR A 469 24.21 28.29 18.15
N SER A 470 23.32 29.13 18.70
CA SER A 470 23.25 29.39 20.14
C SER A 470 22.88 28.13 20.93
N THR A 471 21.95 27.33 20.41
CA THR A 471 21.55 26.06 21.01
C THR A 471 22.70 25.06 21.05
N LEU A 472 23.40 24.86 19.92
CA LEU A 472 24.54 23.96 19.87
C LEU A 472 25.70 24.44 20.73
N HIS A 473 25.97 25.76 20.77
CA HIS A 473 26.97 26.34 21.66
C HIS A 473 26.69 25.97 23.12
N ARG A 474 25.46 26.22 23.59
CA ARG A 474 25.03 25.88 24.94
C ARG A 474 25.15 24.37 25.22
N LEU A 475 24.67 23.53 24.32
CA LEU A 475 24.68 22.08 24.54
C LEU A 475 26.10 21.50 24.55
N VAL A 476 26.95 21.89 23.60
CA VAL A 476 28.27 21.28 23.39
C VAL A 476 29.34 21.96 24.24
N HIS A 477 29.38 23.29 24.27
CA HIS A 477 30.47 24.03 24.93
C HIS A 477 30.18 24.34 26.40
N GLU A 478 28.93 24.63 26.76
CA GLU A 478 28.58 24.98 28.15
C GLU A 478 28.14 23.74 28.96
N GLN A 479 27.39 22.84 28.34
CA GLN A 479 26.90 21.60 28.98
C GLN A 479 27.77 20.37 28.67
N ASN A 480 28.84 20.54 27.88
CA ASN A 480 29.78 19.48 27.53
C ASN A 480 29.12 18.24 26.89
N ARG A 481 27.99 18.37 26.20
CA ARG A 481 27.32 17.23 25.56
C ARG A 481 28.02 16.84 24.26
N ARG A 482 28.01 15.54 23.94
CA ARG A 482 28.55 15.00 22.69
C ARG A 482 27.44 14.48 21.80
N PHE A 483 27.51 14.80 20.51
CA PHE A 483 26.58 14.30 19.50
C PHE A 483 27.35 13.66 18.36
N GLY A 484 26.91 12.50 17.89
CA GLY A 484 27.59 11.72 16.85
C GLY A 484 26.77 11.56 15.56
N ALA A 485 25.53 12.02 15.54
CA ALA A 485 24.67 11.97 14.35
C ALA A 485 23.61 13.07 14.38
N LEU A 486 23.21 13.53 13.20
CA LEU A 486 21.96 14.24 12.96
C LEU A 486 21.00 13.28 12.26
N ILE A 487 19.83 13.04 12.84
CA ILE A 487 18.79 12.14 12.32
C ILE A 487 17.56 12.97 12.00
N LEU A 488 17.07 12.92 10.76
CA LEU A 488 15.86 13.62 10.36
C LEU A 488 15.00 12.73 9.47
N GLU A 489 13.68 12.81 9.67
CA GLU A 489 12.71 12.52 8.62
C GLU A 489 12.62 13.75 7.69
N PRO A 490 12.95 13.63 6.40
CA PRO A 490 12.97 14.78 5.50
C PRO A 490 11.57 15.31 5.19
N ILE A 491 11.34 16.60 5.50
CA ILE A 491 10.13 17.38 5.22
C ILE A 491 8.87 16.93 5.98
N ILE A 492 8.50 15.65 5.89
CA ILE A 492 7.30 15.11 6.52
C ILE A 492 7.74 14.15 7.62
N MET A 493 7.37 14.45 8.87
CA MET A 493 7.49 13.49 9.98
C MET A 493 6.17 12.72 10.10
N GLY A 494 6.21 11.42 9.83
CA GLY A 494 5.01 10.61 9.65
C GLY A 494 4.29 10.31 10.96
N ALA A 495 4.91 9.47 11.80
CA ALA A 495 4.25 8.95 13.01
C ALA A 495 4.02 10.01 14.09
N GLY A 496 4.77 11.11 14.06
CA GLY A 496 4.54 12.28 14.91
C GLY A 496 3.25 13.06 14.64
N GLY A 497 2.44 12.63 13.66
CA GLY A 497 1.19 13.30 13.29
C GLY A 497 1.24 14.00 11.93
N GLN A 498 1.96 13.44 10.95
CA GLN A 498 2.09 14.01 9.60
C GLN A 498 2.54 15.48 9.66
N ILE A 499 3.57 15.75 10.46
CA ILE A 499 4.08 17.11 10.67
C ILE A 499 4.88 17.51 9.42
N PHE A 500 4.42 18.55 8.73
CA PHE A 500 5.15 19.16 7.63
C PHE A 500 6.12 20.21 8.18
N VAL A 501 7.40 19.85 8.25
CA VAL A 501 8.47 20.74 8.72
C VAL A 501 8.85 21.77 7.67
N ASP A 502 9.10 23.02 8.06
CA ASP A 502 9.64 24.05 7.19
C ASP A 502 10.98 23.57 6.57
N PRO A 503 11.04 23.33 5.24
CA PRO A 503 12.23 22.78 4.62
C PRO A 503 13.45 23.70 4.76
N LEU A 504 13.24 25.01 4.92
CA LEU A 504 14.32 25.96 5.16
C LEU A 504 14.99 25.71 6.51
N PHE A 505 14.24 25.35 7.54
CA PHE A 505 14.80 25.05 8.86
C PHE A 505 15.68 23.81 8.83
N GLN A 506 15.20 22.69 8.26
CA GLN A 506 15.99 21.46 8.13
C GLN A 506 17.26 21.69 7.29
N ARG A 507 17.14 22.42 6.17
CA ARG A 507 18.30 22.80 5.35
C ARG A 507 19.30 23.62 6.16
N THR A 508 18.83 24.63 6.89
CA THR A 508 19.69 25.50 7.71
C THR A 508 20.37 24.74 8.85
N LEU A 509 19.68 23.78 9.47
CA LEU A 509 20.24 22.89 10.48
C LEU A 509 21.39 22.05 9.92
N ILE A 510 21.16 21.41 8.77
CA ILE A 510 22.18 20.61 8.08
C ILE A 510 23.38 21.48 7.70
N THR A 511 23.16 22.62 7.02
CA THR A 511 24.26 23.47 6.54
C THR A 511 25.04 24.09 7.69
N THR A 512 24.37 24.56 8.76
CA THR A 512 25.04 25.16 9.92
C THR A 512 25.98 24.16 10.60
N ILE A 513 25.54 22.90 10.79
CA ILE A 513 26.37 21.84 11.37
C ILE A 513 27.55 21.49 10.44
N ARG A 514 27.32 21.40 9.12
CA ARG A 514 28.39 21.07 8.16
C ARG A 514 29.43 22.20 8.04
N GLU A 515 29.00 23.45 8.00
CA GLU A 515 29.89 24.61 7.83
C GLU A 515 30.72 24.92 9.08
N ASN A 516 30.25 24.52 10.28
CA ASN A 516 30.85 24.93 11.55
C ASN A 516 31.14 23.72 12.45
N ALA A 517 32.16 22.92 12.09
CA ALA A 517 32.54 21.74 12.86
C ALA A 517 32.92 22.05 14.32
N SER A 518 33.37 23.28 14.62
CA SER A 518 33.65 23.76 15.97
C SER A 518 32.40 23.80 16.87
N LEU A 519 31.18 23.79 16.31
CA LEU A 519 29.96 23.67 17.11
C LEU A 519 29.77 22.27 17.71
N ILE A 520 30.53 21.27 17.25
CA ILE A 520 30.38 19.86 17.66
C ILE A 520 31.48 19.40 18.61
N GLN A 521 32.64 20.06 18.64
CA GLN A 521 33.77 19.71 19.50
C GLN A 521 34.15 20.85 20.45
N PRO A 522 34.24 20.63 21.79
CA PRO A 522 34.79 21.59 22.73
C PRO A 522 36.32 21.66 22.62
N GLY A 523 36.89 22.86 22.46
CA GLY A 523 38.33 23.13 22.58
C GLY A 523 39.14 23.17 21.27
N SER A 524 40.21 23.96 21.28
CA SER A 524 41.07 24.44 20.18
C SER A 524 41.89 23.40 19.38
N ALA A 525 41.63 22.10 19.53
CA ALA A 525 42.23 21.14 18.60
C ALA A 525 41.42 21.24 17.31
N GLN A 526 41.89 22.02 16.33
CA GLN A 526 41.31 21.98 14.99
C GLN A 526 41.29 20.52 14.53
N PRO A 527 40.13 19.87 14.38
CA PRO A 527 40.08 18.67 13.58
C PRO A 527 40.57 19.08 12.18
N ASP A 528 41.38 18.23 11.54
CA ASP A 528 41.93 18.49 10.20
C ASP A 528 40.85 19.15 9.33
N THR A 529 41.12 20.38 8.89
CA THR A 529 40.19 21.11 8.03
C THR A 529 40.03 20.22 6.80
N PRO A 530 38.84 19.62 6.56
CA PRO A 530 38.73 18.63 5.52
C PRO A 530 39.09 19.31 4.20
N ASP A 531 39.97 18.69 3.41
CA ASP A 531 40.19 19.12 2.04
C ASP A 531 38.89 18.93 1.27
N ILE A 532 38.09 19.99 1.23
CA ILE A 532 36.78 20.04 0.58
C ILE A 532 36.88 19.86 -0.95
N SER A 533 38.09 19.84 -1.52
CA SER A 533 38.31 19.44 -2.91
C SER A 533 38.09 17.94 -3.14
N GLN A 534 38.23 17.11 -2.10
CA GLN A 534 37.85 15.70 -2.13
C GLN A 534 36.36 15.54 -1.80
N GLN A 535 35.54 15.21 -2.81
CA GLN A 535 34.08 15.12 -2.70
C GLN A 535 33.57 14.16 -1.60
N THR A 536 34.39 13.18 -1.18
CA THR A 536 34.06 12.15 -0.18
C THR A 536 34.26 12.59 1.27
N ASN A 537 35.02 13.65 1.53
CA ASN A 537 35.25 14.10 2.91
C ASN A 537 34.02 14.84 3.47
N TRP A 538 33.74 14.67 4.77
CA TRP A 538 32.57 15.25 5.44
C TRP A 538 32.99 16.09 6.66
N SER A 539 32.14 16.98 7.18
CA SER A 539 32.41 17.87 8.32
C SER A 539 31.22 17.93 9.29
N GLY A 540 31.39 18.32 10.55
CA GLY A 540 30.28 18.40 11.50
C GLY A 540 29.77 17.01 11.92
N LEU A 541 28.52 16.64 11.60
CA LEU A 541 27.95 15.34 11.98
C LEU A 541 27.58 14.50 10.75
N PRO A 542 27.70 13.16 10.81
CA PRO A 542 27.01 12.29 9.88
C PRO A 542 25.50 12.59 9.88
N PHE A 543 24.92 12.69 8.69
CA PHE A 543 23.50 12.92 8.50
C PHE A 543 22.81 11.62 8.10
N ILE A 544 21.82 11.19 8.89
CA ILE A 544 20.94 10.06 8.62
C ILE A 544 19.59 10.63 8.20
N ALA A 545 19.18 10.29 6.98
CA ALA A 545 17.85 10.58 6.47
C ALA A 545 16.98 9.33 6.65
N ASP A 546 15.99 9.41 7.54
CA ASP A 546 14.94 8.42 7.67
C ASP A 546 13.86 8.72 6.62
N GLU A 547 14.10 8.26 5.39
CA GLU A 547 13.26 8.58 4.24
C GLU A 547 12.10 7.60 4.13
N VAL A 548 10.97 7.96 4.75
CA VAL A 548 9.67 7.31 4.52
C VAL A 548 8.92 7.98 3.37
N PHE A 549 9.03 9.31 3.27
CA PHE A 549 8.42 10.15 2.24
C PHE A 549 9.48 10.71 1.30
N THR A 550 9.15 10.94 0.02
CA THR A 550 10.11 11.42 -0.99
C THR A 550 10.50 12.91 -0.78
N GLY A 551 11.33 13.18 0.23
CA GLY A 551 11.76 14.52 0.68
C GLY A 551 13.27 14.79 0.52
N LEU A 552 14.13 13.77 0.47
CA LEU A 552 15.59 13.90 0.50
C LEU A 552 16.16 14.76 -0.63
N TYR A 553 15.60 14.67 -1.84
CA TYR A 553 16.07 15.47 -2.98
C TYR A 553 15.75 16.97 -2.82
N ARG A 554 14.75 17.32 -2.01
CA ARG A 554 14.34 18.70 -1.75
C ARG A 554 15.23 19.39 -0.71
N LEU A 555 15.89 18.63 0.18
CA LEU A 555 16.86 19.14 1.16
C LEU A 555 18.31 19.17 0.67
N GLY A 556 18.60 18.63 -0.53
CA GLY A 556 19.94 18.64 -1.12
C GLY A 556 20.88 17.56 -0.57
N ARG A 557 20.54 16.28 -0.76
CA ARG A 557 21.40 15.06 -0.60
C ARG A 557 22.73 15.22 0.20
N PRO A 558 22.70 15.56 1.51
CA PRO A 558 23.90 15.97 2.26
C PRO A 558 24.61 14.81 2.96
N SER A 559 24.41 13.58 2.48
CA SER A 559 24.90 12.35 3.08
C SER A 559 26.45 12.30 3.13
N PRO A 560 27.04 11.82 4.25
CA PRO A 560 28.48 11.64 4.38
C PRO A 560 28.96 10.33 3.73
N ALA A 561 30.24 10.26 3.33
CA ALA A 561 30.90 8.98 3.07
C ALA A 561 31.58 8.50 4.37
N ILE A 562 31.10 7.40 4.95
CA ILE A 562 31.52 6.92 6.29
C ILE A 562 32.06 5.49 6.30
N PHE A 563 32.18 4.85 5.13
CA PHE A 563 32.63 3.46 5.03
C PHE A 563 34.05 3.26 5.57
N ASP A 564 34.94 4.23 5.34
CA ASP A 564 36.34 4.17 5.76
C ASP A 564 36.50 4.08 7.28
N ALA A 565 35.46 4.44 8.05
CA ALA A 565 35.47 4.32 9.50
C ALA A 565 35.45 2.88 10.05
N PHE A 566 35.22 1.91 9.16
CA PHE A 566 35.14 0.49 9.46
C PHE A 566 36.26 -0.32 8.79
N LEU A 567 37.22 0.35 8.13
CA LEU A 567 38.36 -0.31 7.51
C LEU A 567 39.49 -0.48 8.52
N SER A 568 39.86 -1.74 8.79
CA SER A 568 41.07 -2.10 9.53
C SER A 568 41.49 -3.53 9.21
N ASP A 569 42.65 -3.95 9.72
CA ASP A 569 43.14 -5.33 9.62
C ASP A 569 42.46 -6.28 10.63
N SER A 570 41.57 -5.77 11.50
CA SER A 570 40.87 -6.58 12.52
C SER A 570 39.38 -6.74 12.20
N LYS A 571 38.93 -8.00 12.21
CA LYS A 571 37.51 -8.34 12.07
C LYS A 571 36.62 -7.65 13.13
N THR A 572 37.16 -7.37 14.32
CA THR A 572 36.39 -6.74 15.41
C THR A 572 36.01 -5.30 15.14
N ASP A 573 36.69 -4.64 14.20
CA ASP A 573 36.44 -3.23 13.85
C ASP A 573 35.42 -3.09 12.71
N ALA A 574 35.05 -4.21 12.09
CA ALA A 574 33.98 -4.25 11.09
C ALA A 574 32.63 -3.91 11.72
N LEU A 575 31.65 -3.56 10.89
CA LEU A 575 30.26 -3.47 11.32
C LEU A 575 29.73 -4.89 11.61
N LEU A 576 29.84 -5.32 12.86
CA LEU A 576 29.34 -6.62 13.33
C LEU A 576 27.81 -6.59 13.53
N HIS A 577 27.10 -6.43 12.42
CA HIS A 577 25.64 -6.43 12.37
C HIS A 577 25.17 -7.23 11.16
N GLY A 578 24.08 -7.97 11.32
CA GLY A 578 23.50 -8.76 10.24
C GLY A 578 22.26 -9.51 10.71
N HIS A 579 21.39 -9.79 9.77
CA HIS A 579 20.15 -10.54 9.95
C HIS A 579 20.21 -11.84 9.15
N SER A 580 19.48 -12.87 9.58
CA SER A 580 19.42 -14.14 8.85
C SER A 580 18.92 -13.94 7.41
N TYR A 581 17.98 -13.02 7.18
CA TYR A 581 17.42 -12.71 5.86
C TYR A 581 18.07 -11.51 5.14
N THR A 582 19.27 -11.11 5.57
CA THR A 582 20.03 -10.02 4.94
C THR A 582 20.08 -10.22 3.42
N ALA A 583 19.63 -9.21 2.68
CA ALA A 583 19.57 -9.19 1.21
C ALA A 583 18.79 -10.37 0.58
N HIS A 584 17.69 -10.81 1.21
CA HIS A 584 16.93 -11.96 0.69
C HIS A 584 16.51 -11.77 -0.80
N PRO A 585 16.80 -12.75 -1.69
CA PRO A 585 16.64 -12.60 -3.14
C PRO A 585 15.23 -12.20 -3.61
N ILE A 586 14.19 -12.68 -2.93
CA ILE A 586 12.79 -12.36 -3.23
C ILE A 586 12.54 -10.86 -3.06
N GLY A 587 12.93 -10.29 -1.91
CA GLY A 587 12.75 -8.87 -1.61
C GLY A 587 13.57 -7.99 -2.54
N CYS A 588 14.83 -8.38 -2.82
CA CYS A 588 15.66 -7.64 -3.77
C CYS A 588 15.06 -7.64 -5.19
N SER A 589 14.49 -8.76 -5.64
CA SER A 589 13.88 -8.86 -6.97
C SER A 589 12.62 -8.00 -7.07
N VAL A 590 11.75 -8.06 -6.05
CA VAL A 590 10.55 -7.23 -5.97
C VAL A 590 10.91 -5.74 -5.89
N ALA A 591 11.91 -5.38 -5.07
CA ALA A 591 12.35 -3.99 -4.95
C ALA A 591 12.88 -3.42 -6.27
N ASN A 592 13.70 -4.18 -7.03
CA ASN A 592 14.14 -3.75 -8.37
C ASN A 592 12.96 -3.51 -9.31
N LYS A 593 12.05 -4.48 -9.42
CA LYS A 593 10.85 -4.33 -10.28
C LYS A 593 9.97 -3.17 -9.84
N SER A 594 9.84 -2.93 -8.54
CA SER A 594 9.11 -1.78 -8.00
C SER A 594 9.77 -0.45 -8.37
N LEU A 595 11.09 -0.31 -8.18
CA LEU A 595 11.84 0.88 -8.55
C LEU A 595 11.71 1.19 -10.05
N ASP A 596 11.86 0.17 -10.90
CA ASP A 596 11.69 0.31 -12.36
C ASP A 596 10.28 0.76 -12.73
N THR A 597 9.27 0.17 -12.08
CA THR A 597 7.86 0.51 -12.32
C THR A 597 7.56 1.94 -11.89
N MET A 598 8.05 2.37 -10.72
CA MET A 598 7.90 3.74 -10.23
C MET A 598 8.59 4.75 -11.16
N ALA A 599 9.80 4.43 -11.65
CA ALA A 599 10.51 5.27 -12.61
C ALA A 599 9.71 5.43 -13.92
N ARG A 600 9.15 4.33 -14.44
CA ARG A 600 8.25 4.36 -15.62
C ARG A 600 6.99 5.19 -15.37
N ILE A 601 6.34 5.03 -14.22
CA ILE A 601 5.14 5.83 -13.87
C ILE A 601 5.48 7.33 -13.92
N SER A 602 6.58 7.73 -13.27
CA SER A 602 6.97 9.14 -13.18
C SER A 602 7.27 9.81 -14.54
N THR A 603 7.58 9.02 -15.57
CA THR A 603 7.99 9.49 -16.90
C THR A 603 6.89 9.30 -17.95
N GLU A 604 6.20 8.15 -17.93
CA GLU A 604 5.29 7.71 -18.99
C GLU A 604 3.81 7.92 -18.63
N SER A 605 3.43 7.89 -17.35
CA SER A 605 2.02 7.90 -16.93
C SER A 605 1.31 9.23 -17.23
N ALA A 606 0.18 9.14 -17.93
CA ALA A 606 -0.70 10.28 -18.17
C ALA A 606 -1.36 10.77 -16.86
N ALA A 607 -1.78 9.86 -15.99
CA ALA A 607 -2.36 10.19 -14.69
C ALA A 607 -1.37 10.96 -13.80
N TRP A 608 -0.09 10.52 -13.77
CA TRP A 608 0.97 11.22 -13.04
C TRP A 608 1.15 12.66 -13.53
N ARG A 609 1.24 12.86 -14.85
CA ARG A 609 1.31 14.21 -15.45
C ARG A 609 0.05 15.03 -15.20
N GLY A 610 -1.12 14.40 -15.17
CA GLY A 610 -2.40 15.02 -14.84
C GLY A 610 -2.38 15.62 -13.43
N HIS A 611 -1.94 14.84 -12.44
CA HIS A 611 -1.76 15.31 -11.05
C HIS A 611 -0.79 16.50 -10.98
N GLN A 612 0.35 16.44 -11.69
CA GLN A 612 1.28 17.57 -11.78
C GLN A 612 0.62 18.81 -12.42
N GLY A 613 -0.15 18.62 -13.50
CA GLY A 613 -0.78 19.70 -14.26
C GLY A 613 -1.74 20.56 -13.43
N LYS A 614 -2.45 19.96 -12.47
CA LYS A 614 -3.37 20.67 -11.55
C LYS A 614 -2.70 21.78 -10.73
N TRP A 615 -1.38 21.68 -10.54
CA TRP A 615 -0.60 22.61 -9.74
C TRP A 615 0.20 23.62 -10.59
N LYS A 616 0.12 23.56 -11.93
CA LYS A 616 0.91 24.41 -12.84
C LYS A 616 0.33 25.81 -13.11
N SER A 617 -0.86 26.13 -12.64
CA SER A 617 -1.48 27.44 -12.82
C SER A 617 -0.99 28.45 -11.75
N GLY A 618 0.19 29.02 -11.97
CA GLY A 618 0.77 30.07 -11.13
C GLY A 618 2.22 30.33 -11.54
N ALA A 619 2.55 31.58 -11.88
CA ALA A 619 3.85 31.96 -12.42
C ALA A 619 4.96 31.80 -11.37
N GLN A 620 5.58 30.62 -11.26
CA GLN A 620 6.90 30.40 -10.64
C GLN A 620 7.33 28.94 -10.82
N GLN A 621 7.94 28.62 -11.96
CA GLN A 621 8.72 27.38 -12.08
C GLN A 621 10.09 27.59 -11.44
N SER A 622 10.48 26.67 -10.56
CA SER A 622 11.90 26.48 -10.24
C SER A 622 12.58 25.84 -11.46
N THR A 623 13.77 26.34 -11.82
CA THR A 623 14.54 25.87 -12.99
C THR A 623 15.29 24.55 -12.76
N GLN A 624 15.03 23.86 -11.64
CA GLN A 624 15.69 22.60 -11.29
C GLN A 624 14.88 21.39 -11.81
N PRO A 625 15.42 20.57 -12.73
CA PRO A 625 14.75 19.35 -13.19
C PRO A 625 14.57 18.35 -12.04
N GLY A 626 13.33 17.94 -11.76
CA GLY A 626 12.98 16.98 -10.69
C GLY A 626 12.40 17.59 -9.42
N ALA A 627 12.16 18.91 -9.38
CA ALA A 627 11.68 19.63 -8.20
C ALA A 627 10.28 20.27 -8.36
N GLU A 628 9.42 19.76 -9.25
CA GLU A 628 8.03 20.24 -9.32
C GLU A 628 7.31 19.93 -7.99
N LEU A 629 6.72 20.98 -7.38
CA LEU A 629 5.89 20.87 -6.19
C LEU A 629 4.45 20.65 -6.64
N PHE A 630 3.90 19.49 -6.30
CA PHE A 630 2.52 19.15 -6.63
C PHE A 630 1.99 18.14 -5.62
N SER A 631 0.67 17.97 -5.63
CA SER A 631 -0.03 16.88 -4.95
C SER A 631 -1.03 16.24 -5.90
N PHE A 632 -1.43 15.01 -5.58
CA PHE A 632 -2.53 14.31 -6.25
C PHE A 632 -3.85 15.06 -6.02
N PHE A 633 -4.02 15.60 -4.82
CA PHE A 633 -5.14 16.44 -4.40
C PHE A 633 -5.02 17.85 -4.99
N SER A 634 -6.16 18.43 -5.38
CA SER A 634 -6.20 19.71 -6.08
C SER A 634 -6.00 20.91 -5.13
N PRO A 635 -5.39 22.02 -5.59
CA PRO A 635 -5.28 23.24 -4.77
C PRO A 635 -6.63 23.78 -4.32
N GLN A 636 -7.65 23.67 -5.18
CA GLN A 636 -9.01 24.13 -4.87
C GLN A 636 -9.65 23.30 -3.75
N PHE A 637 -9.45 21.99 -3.75
CA PHE A 637 -9.90 21.12 -2.67
C PHE A 637 -9.20 21.46 -1.36
N LEU A 638 -7.87 21.66 -1.38
CA LEU A 638 -7.11 22.05 -0.20
C LEU A 638 -7.62 23.37 0.40
N HIS A 639 -7.89 24.36 -0.46
CA HIS A 639 -8.46 25.64 -0.06
C HIS A 639 -9.83 25.49 0.61
N THR A 640 -10.70 24.65 0.04
CA THR A 640 -12.02 24.32 0.63
C THR A 640 -11.86 23.64 1.99
N LEU A 641 -11.00 22.62 2.10
CA LEU A 641 -10.73 21.91 3.35
C LEU A 641 -10.23 22.86 4.44
N SER A 642 -9.28 23.73 4.12
CA SER A 642 -8.65 24.65 5.09
C SER A 642 -9.61 25.66 5.71
N LYS A 643 -10.83 25.80 5.15
CA LYS A 643 -11.89 26.69 5.61
C LYS A 643 -13.05 25.94 6.27
N HIS A 644 -13.01 24.61 6.28
CA HIS A 644 -14.07 23.81 6.88
C HIS A 644 -14.02 23.96 8.41
N PRO A 645 -15.15 24.17 9.11
CA PRO A 645 -15.15 24.47 10.55
C PRO A 645 -14.50 23.40 11.44
N LEU A 646 -14.56 22.13 11.03
CA LEU A 646 -13.93 21.03 11.76
C LEU A 646 -12.40 20.91 11.55
N ILE A 647 -11.83 21.65 10.59
CA ILE A 647 -10.42 21.54 10.21
C ILE A 647 -9.64 22.71 10.80
N HIS A 648 -8.65 22.43 11.65
CA HIS A 648 -7.70 23.41 12.15
C HIS A 648 -6.73 23.87 11.06
N GLY A 649 -6.27 22.93 10.24
CA GLY A 649 -5.37 23.16 9.12
C GLY A 649 -5.16 21.87 8.33
N CYS A 650 -4.67 22.00 7.10
CA CYS A 650 -4.37 20.84 6.24
C CYS A 650 -3.17 21.11 5.35
N TRP A 651 -2.61 20.05 4.78
CA TRP A 651 -1.61 20.16 3.72
C TRP A 651 -1.66 18.94 2.81
N ALA A 652 -1.20 19.09 1.57
CA ALA A 652 -1.02 17.97 0.67
C ALA A 652 0.28 18.12 -0.13
N LEU A 653 1.03 17.02 -0.26
CA LEU A 653 2.29 16.95 -1.00
C LEU A 653 2.47 15.54 -1.57
N GLY A 654 2.75 15.42 -2.86
CA GLY A 654 2.81 14.12 -3.53
C GLY A 654 1.48 13.39 -3.40
N SER A 655 1.51 12.13 -2.96
CA SER A 655 0.32 11.30 -2.76
C SER A 655 -0.33 11.45 -1.38
N VAL A 656 0.19 12.32 -0.51
CA VAL A 656 -0.26 12.46 0.88
C VAL A 656 -1.12 13.72 1.05
N LEU A 657 -2.25 13.55 1.74
CA LEU A 657 -3.07 14.61 2.33
C LEU A 657 -3.10 14.38 3.84
N ALA A 658 -2.88 15.43 4.61
CA ALA A 658 -3.07 15.42 6.06
C ALA A 658 -4.02 16.55 6.48
N MET A 659 -4.90 16.24 7.43
CA MET A 659 -5.91 17.14 7.97
C MET A 659 -5.86 17.09 9.50
N THR A 660 -5.55 18.22 10.12
CA THR A 660 -5.59 18.39 11.56
C THR A 660 -6.98 18.89 11.94
N LEU A 661 -7.69 18.17 12.80
CA LEU A 661 -9.02 18.55 13.27
C LEU A 661 -8.93 19.53 14.43
N GLN A 662 -9.98 20.34 14.60
CA GLN A 662 -10.06 21.31 15.70
C GLN A 662 -10.42 20.59 17.01
N ALA A 663 -9.55 20.64 18.03
CA ALA A 663 -9.82 20.04 19.33
C ALA A 663 -10.97 20.76 20.05
N GLY A 664 -11.98 20.01 20.50
CA GLY A 664 -13.08 20.54 21.29
C GLY A 664 -12.67 20.82 22.73
N GLY A 665 -12.17 22.02 23.02
CA GLY A 665 -12.18 22.66 24.35
C GLY A 665 -11.59 21.94 25.58
N GLY A 666 -10.95 20.77 25.46
CA GLY A 666 -10.31 20.03 26.55
C GLY A 666 -8.81 19.83 26.33
N ASP A 667 -8.04 19.76 27.41
CA ASP A 667 -6.56 19.70 27.47
C ASP A 667 -5.91 18.43 26.84
N GLY A 668 -6.57 17.77 25.89
CA GLY A 668 -6.10 16.54 25.22
C GLY A 668 -5.83 16.74 23.72
N GLY A 669 -4.83 17.57 23.37
CA GLY A 669 -4.29 17.65 22.01
C GLY A 669 -3.23 16.57 21.73
N GLY A 670 -2.98 16.25 20.45
CA GLY A 670 -1.96 15.26 20.04
C GLY A 670 -2.45 13.80 20.04
N TYR A 671 -1.53 12.84 20.14
CA TYR A 671 -1.79 11.41 19.87
C TYR A 671 -2.89 10.76 20.74
N SER A 672 -3.19 11.31 21.92
CA SER A 672 -4.26 10.83 22.80
C SER A 672 -5.65 11.39 22.47
N SER A 673 -5.78 12.20 21.42
CA SER A 673 -7.06 12.79 21.01
C SER A 673 -7.92 11.80 20.25
N ASP A 674 -9.21 11.76 20.56
CA ASP A 674 -10.23 10.94 19.85
C ASP A 674 -11.10 11.78 18.90
N VAL A 675 -10.75 13.05 18.65
CA VAL A 675 -11.55 13.98 17.83
C VAL A 675 -11.76 13.48 16.39
N THR A 676 -10.87 12.64 15.88
CA THR A 676 -10.96 12.06 14.53
C THR A 676 -11.87 10.84 14.43
N ALA A 677 -12.28 10.25 15.56
CA ALA A 677 -13.02 8.98 15.55
C ALA A 677 -14.35 9.08 14.79
N GLY A 678 -15.07 10.20 14.96
CA GLY A 678 -16.31 10.46 14.22
C GLY A 678 -16.09 10.55 12.71
N LEU A 679 -15.16 11.40 12.27
CA LEU A 679 -14.81 11.52 10.85
C LEU A 679 -14.30 10.20 10.25
N GLN A 680 -13.49 9.43 10.99
CA GLN A 680 -13.02 8.12 10.54
C GLN A 680 -14.20 7.15 10.30
N ALA A 681 -15.19 7.13 11.20
CA ALA A 681 -16.39 6.34 11.03
C ALA A 681 -17.24 6.81 9.84
N GLN A 682 -17.37 8.13 9.62
CA GLN A 682 -18.09 8.67 8.46
C GLN A 682 -17.41 8.33 7.14
N LEU A 683 -16.08 8.37 7.07
CA LEU A 683 -15.32 7.97 5.88
C LEU A 683 -15.52 6.49 5.53
N LEU A 684 -15.65 5.64 6.54
CA LEU A 684 -15.92 4.21 6.35
C LEU A 684 -17.36 3.96 5.86
N ALA A 685 -18.33 4.78 6.30
CA ALA A 685 -19.75 4.60 6.01
C ALA A 685 -20.24 5.35 4.76
N THR A 686 -19.60 6.45 4.39
CA THR A 686 -19.93 7.25 3.21
C THR A 686 -19.44 6.52 1.96
N LEU A 687 -20.37 6.02 1.15
CA LEU A 687 -20.04 5.31 -0.08
C LEU A 687 -20.13 6.22 -1.30
N ASP A 688 -19.23 6.06 -2.26
CA ASP A 688 -19.33 6.71 -3.56
C ASP A 688 -20.38 6.07 -4.48
N SER A 689 -20.47 6.57 -5.72
CA SER A 689 -21.41 6.05 -6.72
C SER A 689 -21.18 4.60 -7.13
N GLU A 690 -20.00 4.06 -6.85
CA GLU A 690 -19.64 2.66 -7.10
C GLU A 690 -19.79 1.79 -5.85
N GLY A 691 -20.29 2.36 -4.75
CA GLY A 691 -20.48 1.65 -3.49
C GLY A 691 -19.20 1.45 -2.68
N ARG A 692 -18.18 2.27 -2.91
CA ARG A 692 -16.86 2.16 -2.26
C ARG A 692 -16.75 3.15 -1.10
N GLY A 693 -16.23 2.70 0.03
CA GLY A 693 -15.94 3.54 1.21
C GLY A 693 -14.45 3.83 1.37
N ILE A 694 -14.07 4.54 2.43
CA ILE A 694 -12.67 4.89 2.72
C ILE A 694 -12.23 4.26 4.05
N HIS A 695 -11.26 3.36 3.98
CA HIS A 695 -10.57 2.84 5.17
C HIS A 695 -9.37 3.73 5.52
N SER A 696 -9.41 4.37 6.68
CA SER A 696 -8.35 5.29 7.14
C SER A 696 -7.81 4.90 8.51
N ARG A 697 -6.62 5.42 8.83
CA ARG A 697 -6.05 5.43 10.18
C ARG A 697 -5.85 6.88 10.62
N VAL A 698 -5.82 7.07 11.92
CA VAL A 698 -5.67 8.38 12.57
C VAL A 698 -4.41 8.43 13.40
N LEU A 699 -3.89 9.63 13.64
CA LEU A 699 -2.75 9.93 14.50
C LEU A 699 -3.16 11.06 15.44
N GLY A 700 -3.85 10.72 16.53
CA GLY A 700 -4.43 11.71 17.43
C GLY A 700 -5.48 12.58 16.72
N ASP A 701 -5.25 13.87 16.69
CA ASP A 701 -6.10 14.87 16.01
C ASP A 701 -5.88 14.95 14.49
N VAL A 702 -4.99 14.12 13.92
CA VAL A 702 -4.69 14.12 12.50
C VAL A 702 -5.30 12.92 11.79
N LEU A 703 -6.07 13.19 10.74
CA LEU A 703 -6.49 12.20 9.75
C LEU A 703 -5.71 12.41 8.45
N TYR A 704 -5.24 11.33 7.85
CA TYR A 704 -4.51 11.40 6.59
C TYR A 704 -5.08 10.45 5.54
N ILE A 705 -4.85 10.81 4.28
CA ILE A 705 -5.15 9.98 3.11
C ILE A 705 -3.89 9.88 2.27
N MET A 706 -3.48 8.66 1.96
CA MET A 706 -2.32 8.36 1.15
C MET A 706 -2.72 7.52 -0.05
N CYS A 707 -2.50 8.07 -1.24
CA CYS A 707 -2.70 7.37 -2.50
C CYS A 707 -1.46 6.54 -2.86
N SER A 708 -1.64 5.48 -3.64
CA SER A 708 -0.50 4.86 -4.32
C SER A 708 -0.09 5.70 -5.53
N LEU A 709 1.06 5.39 -6.14
CA LEU A 709 1.57 6.11 -7.31
C LEU A 709 0.77 5.79 -8.59
N ILE A 710 -0.09 4.77 -8.56
CA ILE A 710 -0.96 4.40 -9.68
C ILE A 710 -2.37 4.98 -9.57
N THR A 711 -2.71 5.62 -8.45
CA THR A 711 -4.03 6.22 -8.24
C THR A 711 -4.31 7.29 -9.29
N ASP A 712 -5.41 7.13 -10.02
CA ASP A 712 -5.77 8.02 -11.12
C ASP A 712 -6.52 9.28 -10.67
N GLU A 713 -6.77 10.19 -11.61
CA GLU A 713 -7.45 11.45 -11.30
C GLU A 713 -8.95 11.30 -10.98
N SER A 714 -9.62 10.29 -11.53
CA SER A 714 -11.03 10.01 -11.22
C SER A 714 -11.18 9.55 -9.78
N GLU A 715 -10.27 8.67 -9.34
CA GLU A 715 -10.25 8.15 -7.99
C GLU A 715 -10.01 9.27 -6.99
N VAL A 716 -9.00 10.12 -7.22
CA VAL A 716 -8.75 11.27 -6.35
C VAL A 716 -9.95 12.22 -6.29
N ARG A 717 -10.63 12.49 -7.42
CA ARG A 717 -11.85 13.31 -7.41
C ARG A 717 -12.99 12.67 -6.61
N SER A 718 -13.13 11.34 -6.66
CA SER A 718 -14.09 10.61 -5.83
C SER A 718 -13.74 10.79 -4.34
N LEU A 719 -12.47 10.64 -3.97
CA LEU A 719 -11.99 10.84 -2.60
C LEU A 719 -12.23 12.27 -2.11
N GLU A 720 -11.87 13.29 -2.90
CA GLU A 720 -12.10 14.70 -2.56
C GLU A 720 -13.58 14.96 -2.24
N LYS A 721 -14.50 14.43 -3.06
CA LYS A 721 -15.94 14.57 -2.84
C LYS A 721 -16.41 13.84 -1.59
N GLN A 722 -15.98 12.60 -1.41
CA GLN A 722 -16.36 11.78 -0.25
C GLN A 722 -15.87 12.39 1.06
N VAL A 723 -14.65 12.94 1.10
CA VAL A 723 -14.10 13.60 2.29
C VAL A 723 -14.94 14.80 2.70
N ILE A 724 -15.32 15.66 1.75
CA ILE A 724 -16.20 16.81 2.05
C ILE A 724 -17.57 16.35 2.55
N GLU A 725 -18.14 15.31 1.93
CA GLU A 725 -19.43 14.77 2.37
C GLU A 725 -19.35 14.20 3.79
N ALA A 726 -18.32 13.40 4.09
CA ALA A 726 -18.08 12.84 5.42
C ALA A 726 -17.89 13.94 6.47
N LEU A 727 -17.14 15.01 6.16
CA LEU A 727 -16.98 16.18 7.03
C LEU A 727 -18.31 16.90 7.30
N ASN A 728 -19.14 17.07 6.26
CA ASN A 728 -20.46 17.69 6.40
C ASN A 728 -21.44 16.82 7.19
N GLN A 729 -21.33 15.49 7.08
CA GLN A 729 -22.12 14.54 7.87
C GLN A 729 -21.71 14.58 9.34
N GLU A 730 -20.41 14.57 9.62
CA GLU A 730 -19.89 14.68 10.98
C GLU A 730 -20.33 15.99 11.65
N MET A 731 -20.23 17.11 10.94
CA MET A 731 -20.67 18.42 11.45
C MET A 731 -22.18 18.44 11.76
N ARG A 732 -23.01 17.80 10.93
CA ARG A 732 -24.46 17.65 11.17
C ARG A 732 -24.77 16.72 12.34
N GLY A 733 -23.99 15.65 12.50
CA GLY A 733 -24.11 14.72 13.63
C GLY A 733 -23.73 15.35 14.97
N ALA A 734 -22.74 16.25 14.98
CA ALA A 734 -22.33 16.99 16.17
C ALA A 734 -23.31 18.11 16.59
N THR A 735 -24.27 18.48 15.74
CA THR A 735 -25.29 19.52 16.02
C THR A 735 -26.66 18.97 16.44
N GLN A 736 -26.85 17.65 16.44
CA GLN A 736 -28.02 16.94 16.99
C GLN A 736 -27.68 16.30 18.32
#